data_AF-A0A3R9AU82-F1
#
_entry.id   AF-A0A3R9AU82-F1
#
_cell.length_a   1.000
_cell.length_b   1.000
_cell.length_c   1.000
_cell.angle_alpha   90.00
_cell.angle_beta   90.00
_cell.angle_gamma   90.00
#
_symmetry.space_group_name_H-M   'P 1'
#
loop_
_entity.id
_entity.type
_entity.pdbx_description
1 polymer ?
#
loop_
_entity_poly.entity_id
_entity_poly.type
_entity_poly.pdbx_seq_one_letter_code
_entity_poly.pdbx_strand_id
1 'polypeptide(L)'
;MSESIAARLDDPLVHSSALADLVSGLVEGAIYTGILAGAGLLFAVNPVAGVAVGAAVMLGAMASGYPEKLGNKASDAVDGLLDTLGMRGPPDAVITSGSDNVKIMGKPAARAAGTVSRAWLASPSVGSEEAPGLKDIAMAVAGGIASTIRHPGDAVSAALDKVSHLSAASVGSWFGNLWDDLIQPTVASASPYATPANKDTVACTKGHLAENANFLAEGSKKVMINGHPAVRNGHRSTCEATVQVSDNPRVRIGGDSVVVRDIRSGKNMLAYFVGGLLSGGIGKEGAKLLEQLFTRVAARRALRQITCTIVSEAGGTVAAGAISSAAMQSFHPVNYATGAKILAGQDDLDFVLEDRIPLYWQRIYHSRNLTTGLLGTGWMLPFETRLLRFRHPDGTFQFAWRDITGQELGLGEITPGDVVRFDEEGFTLFCSLQGVIVMQTAQGEFHLYEPDPQREGEWRIGRIYDRHENCQHFSWNEAGQLTAIAGDNEALDVRLSYEPQHGRLAALHQVVAGELRPLVNYRYNPQGQLIAVQDADGVETRRFSWDRASDLMASHSYATGLTVAYQWQPARDPRYWRVYEYQVLDDQQHCLERWLIDADEEDRSATVTCFSGGTTQHRWDELCRITDYIDSYGAHWRYRWAEQGDLLMATLAPGDRVWAYDYDERANLSMVRDPLGQTTTTLWHPSYAFPLKEVQPDGAVWQYEYNDAGDVIAVTDPLGGTSRFTWNEQGDLLTRTDALDNTHRFWWNERGQLRRDEDCSGNQSHRLYDDAGRLLSSTDAEGNTTRYRWSAAGRLQCLTRPDGRETEYEYDRAGMLVGENVDGFSERHVALNVRGQVVSQTDPAGHITRYQYDRFGRMTALSNPNGDRWQFEYDNSQRLLAQIDYAGRRKSYGYDELGQVTEVVQHPLSVEGENLPPHRTQFEYDEVSRLTVKTTQQHRTEYHYGPDCVEVRKIALTEWEKARAEGREAEAEVLTLTSDALGNLLSEENSGGLFTHQYDALGNLTGSTLPDGRELNCLRYGTGHLLQMNLKMHGKQSEIAGYQRDRLHREIDRTQGALHQETRYDPVGRIVMRRSGFIDRSGVVLERRYRWDRLDQVMQQLVSDSATRQNEWANQQQRFGYDATGQVTREVRTYKEEHFSWDAAGNQTDSPGETVWRNLLLRLKGARWRYDGFGRMTWRKS
;
A
#
# COMPACT_ATOMS: atom_id res chain seq x y z
N MET A 1 -9.84 -60.17 5.75
CA MET A 1 -9.54 -60.34 4.32
C MET A 1 -10.81 -60.83 3.64
N SER A 2 -11.47 -59.97 2.85
CA SER A 2 -12.63 -60.37 2.03
C SER A 2 -12.16 -61.39 0.98
N GLU A 3 -12.92 -62.46 0.79
CA GLU A 3 -12.57 -63.47 -0.22
C GLU A 3 -12.47 -62.79 -1.60
N SER A 4 -11.37 -63.02 -2.34
CA SER A 4 -11.09 -62.43 -3.66
C SER A 4 -11.96 -63.02 -4.79
N ILE A 5 -13.26 -63.02 -4.57
CA ILE A 5 -14.28 -63.61 -5.43
C ILE A 5 -14.51 -62.73 -6.65
N ALA A 6 -14.55 -63.32 -7.84
CA ALA A 6 -14.77 -62.60 -9.08
C ALA A 6 -16.17 -62.00 -9.19
N ALA A 7 -16.26 -60.73 -9.59
CA ALA A 7 -17.52 -60.01 -9.74
C ALA A 7 -18.11 -60.18 -11.16
N ARG A 8 -19.43 -60.00 -11.27
CA ARG A 8 -20.19 -60.18 -12.51
C ARG A 8 -21.34 -59.18 -12.61
N LEU A 9 -21.97 -59.14 -13.78
CA LEU A 9 -23.18 -58.35 -14.03
C LEU A 9 -24.25 -58.60 -12.95
N ASP A 10 -24.91 -57.51 -12.51
CA ASP A 10 -25.91 -57.42 -11.44
C ASP A 10 -25.40 -57.59 -10.01
N ASP A 11 -24.10 -57.76 -9.77
CA ASP A 11 -23.59 -57.77 -8.39
C ASP A 11 -23.73 -56.35 -7.79
N PRO A 12 -24.18 -56.22 -6.52
CA PRO A 12 -24.42 -54.93 -5.89
C PRO A 12 -23.11 -54.26 -5.45
N LEU A 13 -23.14 -52.93 -5.36
CA LEU A 13 -22.13 -52.11 -4.69
C LEU A 13 -22.80 -51.29 -3.59
N VAL A 14 -22.07 -51.06 -2.51
CA VAL A 14 -22.54 -50.30 -1.35
C VAL A 14 -21.58 -49.19 -0.97
N HIS A 15 -22.15 -48.10 -0.47
CA HIS A 15 -21.45 -47.03 0.25
C HIS A 15 -21.51 -47.28 1.77
N SER A 16 -20.67 -46.59 2.55
CA SER A 16 -20.80 -46.50 4.01
C SER A 16 -22.09 -45.78 4.43
N SER A 17 -22.58 -46.07 5.64
CA SER A 17 -23.79 -45.43 6.19
C SER A 17 -23.53 -43.97 6.59
N ALA A 18 -24.54 -43.08 6.46
CA ALA A 18 -24.37 -41.64 6.72
C ALA A 18 -23.93 -41.30 8.17
N LEU A 19 -24.29 -42.16 9.14
CA LEU A 19 -23.88 -42.01 10.54
C LEU A 19 -22.43 -42.51 10.76
N ALA A 20 -22.02 -43.56 10.04
CA ALA A 20 -20.64 -44.05 10.04
C ALA A 20 -19.68 -43.05 9.35
N ASP A 21 -20.14 -42.35 8.31
CA ASP A 21 -19.39 -41.27 7.66
C ASP A 21 -19.10 -40.09 8.61
N LEU A 22 -20.04 -39.76 9.51
CA LEU A 22 -19.88 -38.71 10.52
C LEU A 22 -18.89 -39.10 11.62
N VAL A 23 -18.97 -40.33 12.12
CA VAL A 23 -18.11 -40.82 13.22
C VAL A 23 -16.68 -41.13 12.73
N SER A 24 -16.54 -41.69 11.52
CA SER A 24 -15.21 -41.91 10.92
C SER A 24 -14.49 -40.58 10.64
N GLY A 25 -15.21 -39.57 10.12
CA GLY A 25 -14.64 -38.22 9.92
C GLY A 25 -14.16 -37.56 11.22
N LEU A 26 -14.86 -37.77 12.33
CA LEU A 26 -14.46 -37.27 13.66
C LEU A 26 -13.22 -37.98 14.23
N VAL A 27 -13.10 -39.30 14.05
CA VAL A 27 -11.96 -40.09 14.56
C VAL A 27 -10.72 -39.92 13.68
N GLU A 28 -10.87 -39.89 12.36
CA GLU A 28 -9.75 -39.64 11.43
C GLU A 28 -9.24 -38.21 11.56
N GLY A 29 -10.14 -37.23 11.69
CA GLY A 29 -9.78 -35.84 12.01
C GLY A 29 -8.94 -35.75 13.29
N ALA A 30 -9.35 -36.40 14.38
CA ALA A 30 -8.60 -36.37 15.63
C ALA A 30 -7.21 -37.05 15.56
N ILE A 31 -7.05 -38.13 14.77
CA ILE A 31 -5.77 -38.81 14.59
C ILE A 31 -4.84 -38.01 13.67
N TYR A 32 -5.35 -37.40 12.60
CA TYR A 32 -4.55 -36.50 11.74
C TYR A 32 -4.12 -35.25 12.50
N THR A 33 -5.00 -34.66 13.32
CA THR A 33 -4.66 -33.54 14.20
C THR A 33 -3.63 -33.94 15.26
N GLY A 34 -3.67 -35.17 15.78
CA GLY A 34 -2.66 -35.71 16.71
C GLY A 34 -1.29 -35.98 16.07
N ILE A 35 -1.25 -36.47 14.82
CA ILE A 35 0.00 -36.66 14.06
C ILE A 35 0.58 -35.30 13.61
N LEU A 36 -0.28 -34.34 13.25
CA LEU A 36 0.09 -32.93 12.98
C LEU A 36 0.55 -32.20 14.24
N ALA A 37 -0.01 -32.47 15.42
CA ALA A 37 0.46 -31.89 16.68
C ALA A 37 1.84 -32.42 17.08
N GLY A 38 2.14 -33.70 16.80
CA GLY A 38 3.47 -34.28 16.99
C GLY A 38 4.51 -33.85 15.94
N ALA A 39 4.10 -33.63 14.69
CA ALA A 39 4.93 -33.05 13.62
C ALA A 39 5.06 -31.52 13.73
N GLY A 40 4.15 -30.84 14.45
CA GLY A 40 4.13 -29.40 14.70
C GLY A 40 5.39 -28.89 15.39
N LEU A 41 5.99 -29.73 16.24
CA LEU A 41 7.28 -29.45 16.89
C LEU A 41 8.50 -29.46 15.94
N LEU A 42 8.38 -30.05 14.74
CA LEU A 42 9.40 -30.00 13.66
C LEU A 42 8.98 -29.07 12.51
N PHE A 43 7.67 -28.88 12.28
CA PHE A 43 7.09 -27.89 11.37
C PHE A 43 7.37 -26.45 11.81
N ALA A 44 7.39 -26.20 13.13
CA ALA A 44 7.71 -24.90 13.71
C ALA A 44 9.19 -24.51 13.59
N VAL A 45 10.07 -25.45 13.21
CA VAL A 45 11.52 -25.20 13.05
C VAL A 45 11.95 -25.33 11.59
N ASN A 46 11.27 -26.14 10.77
CA ASN A 46 11.55 -26.26 9.34
C ASN A 46 10.30 -26.70 8.56
N PRO A 47 9.63 -25.82 7.79
CA PRO A 47 8.39 -26.14 7.10
C PRO A 47 8.58 -27.12 5.93
N VAL A 48 9.77 -27.29 5.34
CA VAL A 48 9.96 -28.25 4.23
C VAL A 48 10.49 -29.60 4.70
N ALA A 49 11.25 -29.67 5.80
CA ALA A 49 11.48 -30.94 6.50
C ALA A 49 10.25 -31.37 7.33
N GLY A 50 9.43 -30.43 7.81
CA GLY A 50 8.14 -30.68 8.46
C GLY A 50 7.09 -31.14 7.46
N VAL A 51 7.00 -30.53 6.27
CA VAL A 51 6.21 -31.05 5.15
C VAL A 51 6.83 -32.33 4.57
N ALA A 52 8.15 -32.52 4.51
CA ALA A 52 8.74 -33.74 3.94
C ALA A 52 8.76 -34.92 4.92
N VAL A 53 8.96 -34.70 6.23
CA VAL A 53 8.81 -35.70 7.30
C VAL A 53 7.34 -35.88 7.63
N GLY A 54 6.54 -34.81 7.65
CA GLY A 54 5.08 -34.88 7.78
C GLY A 54 4.43 -35.56 6.57
N ALA A 55 4.92 -35.33 5.35
CA ALA A 55 4.51 -36.06 4.15
C ALA A 55 5.16 -37.44 4.06
N ALA A 56 6.36 -37.71 4.59
CA ALA A 56 6.95 -39.06 4.63
C ALA A 56 6.36 -39.91 5.77
N VAL A 57 5.92 -39.29 6.86
CA VAL A 57 5.18 -39.91 7.98
C VAL A 57 3.70 -40.02 7.60
N MET A 58 3.11 -39.07 6.86
CA MET A 58 1.79 -39.23 6.24
C MET A 58 1.83 -40.28 5.14
N LEU A 59 2.82 -40.28 4.23
CA LEU A 59 3.02 -41.33 3.23
C LEU A 59 3.38 -42.66 3.89
N GLY A 60 4.08 -42.68 5.02
CA GLY A 60 4.37 -43.88 5.81
C GLY A 60 3.17 -44.38 6.60
N ALA A 61 2.31 -43.49 7.12
CA ALA A 61 1.05 -43.79 7.80
C ALA A 61 -0.05 -44.21 6.81
N MET A 62 -0.08 -43.59 5.63
CA MET A 62 -0.91 -43.94 4.48
C MET A 62 -0.42 -45.22 3.79
N ALA A 63 0.89 -45.45 3.69
CA ALA A 63 1.46 -46.71 3.17
C ALA A 63 1.37 -47.87 4.18
N SER A 64 1.34 -47.61 5.50
CA SER A 64 1.13 -48.64 6.54
C SER A 64 -0.35 -48.94 6.82
N GLY A 65 -1.26 -48.07 6.36
CA GLY A 65 -2.71 -48.17 6.52
C GLY A 65 -3.16 -48.11 7.98
N TYR A 66 -2.38 -47.47 8.87
CA TYR A 66 -2.64 -47.48 10.31
C TYR A 66 -3.81 -46.55 10.74
N PRO A 67 -3.93 -45.30 10.24
CA PRO A 67 -5.05 -44.41 10.56
C PRO A 67 -6.38 -44.91 9.99
N GLU A 68 -6.40 -45.34 8.73
CA GLU A 68 -7.57 -45.96 8.10
C GLU A 68 -7.98 -47.27 8.79
N LYS A 69 -7.06 -48.05 9.37
CA LYS A 69 -7.43 -49.24 10.18
C LYS A 69 -8.10 -48.90 11.51
N LEU A 70 -7.85 -47.71 12.07
CA LEU A 70 -8.45 -47.25 13.32
C LEU A 70 -9.79 -46.53 13.06
N GLY A 71 -9.85 -45.67 12.02
CA GLY A 71 -11.08 -45.06 11.51
C GLY A 71 -12.07 -46.11 11.02
N ASN A 72 -11.62 -47.07 10.19
CA ASN A 72 -12.46 -48.18 9.74
C ASN A 72 -12.84 -49.13 10.88
N LYS A 73 -12.02 -49.32 11.94
CA LYS A 73 -12.45 -50.10 13.13
C LYS A 73 -13.52 -49.41 13.96
N ALA A 74 -13.47 -48.09 14.08
CA ALA A 74 -14.52 -47.30 14.73
C ALA A 74 -15.80 -47.30 13.88
N SER A 75 -15.66 -47.18 12.57
CA SER A 75 -16.74 -47.31 11.59
C SER A 75 -17.37 -48.72 11.60
N ASP A 76 -16.56 -49.78 11.63
CA ASP A 76 -16.98 -51.18 11.71
C ASP A 76 -17.68 -51.50 13.05
N ALA A 77 -17.30 -50.83 14.14
CA ALA A 77 -17.97 -50.96 15.44
C ALA A 77 -19.37 -50.31 15.45
N VAL A 78 -19.53 -49.18 14.75
CA VAL A 78 -20.83 -48.50 14.56
C VAL A 78 -21.70 -49.27 13.58
N ASP A 79 -21.14 -49.74 12.45
CA ASP A 79 -21.86 -50.59 11.50
C ASP A 79 -22.23 -51.95 12.10
N GLY A 80 -21.40 -52.51 13.00
CA GLY A 80 -21.72 -53.70 13.79
C GLY A 80 -22.83 -53.48 14.83
N LEU A 81 -22.89 -52.29 15.46
CA LEU A 81 -23.98 -51.88 16.34
C LEU A 81 -25.29 -51.71 15.55
N LEU A 82 -25.24 -51.13 14.35
CA LEU A 82 -26.38 -50.96 13.45
C LEU A 82 -26.88 -52.30 12.87
N ASP A 83 -25.98 -53.25 12.60
CA ASP A 83 -26.32 -54.63 12.22
C ASP A 83 -27.04 -55.36 13.38
N THR A 84 -26.62 -55.17 14.64
CA THR A 84 -27.35 -55.73 15.80
C THR A 84 -28.72 -55.09 16.06
N LEU A 85 -28.95 -53.88 15.54
CA LEU A 85 -30.21 -53.13 15.66
C LEU A 85 -31.12 -53.28 14.43
N GLY A 86 -30.71 -54.03 13.41
CA GLY A 86 -31.51 -54.32 12.21
C GLY A 86 -31.73 -53.13 11.28
N MET A 87 -30.86 -52.10 11.32
CA MET A 87 -31.06 -50.82 10.63
C MET A 87 -30.05 -50.56 9.49
N ARG A 88 -29.76 -51.57 8.65
CA ARG A 88 -29.06 -51.34 7.37
C ARG A 88 -30.06 -51.01 6.25
N GLY A 89 -29.80 -49.94 5.52
CA GLY A 89 -30.50 -49.62 4.27
C GLY A 89 -30.12 -50.57 3.12
N PRO A 90 -30.93 -50.64 2.04
CA PRO A 90 -30.66 -51.45 0.85
C PRO A 90 -29.42 -50.97 0.07
N PRO A 91 -28.84 -51.78 -0.85
CA PRO A 91 -27.67 -51.39 -1.65
C PRO A 91 -27.95 -50.24 -2.63
N ASP A 92 -27.01 -49.30 -2.72
CA ASP A 92 -27.16 -48.00 -3.43
C ASP A 92 -26.58 -47.97 -4.86
N ALA A 93 -25.97 -49.07 -5.33
CA ALA A 93 -25.46 -49.20 -6.68
C ALA A 93 -25.40 -50.66 -7.19
N VAL A 94 -25.40 -50.86 -8.52
CA VAL A 94 -25.34 -52.18 -9.18
C VAL A 94 -24.47 -52.14 -10.44
N ILE A 95 -23.70 -53.20 -10.70
CA ILE A 95 -22.93 -53.36 -11.95
C ILE A 95 -23.87 -53.60 -13.13
N THR A 96 -23.82 -52.74 -14.15
CA THR A 96 -24.76 -52.77 -15.29
C THR A 96 -24.17 -53.25 -16.61
N SER A 97 -22.85 -53.43 -16.71
CA SER A 97 -22.23 -54.09 -17.86
C SER A 97 -20.96 -54.87 -17.50
N GLY A 98 -20.52 -55.76 -18.39
CA GLY A 98 -19.38 -56.64 -18.19
C GLY A 98 -18.83 -57.19 -19.51
N SER A 99 -18.01 -58.23 -19.45
CA SER A 99 -17.37 -58.87 -20.60
C SER A 99 -18.35 -59.57 -21.55
N ASP A 100 -18.26 -59.27 -22.85
CA ASP A 100 -19.15 -59.82 -23.88
C ASP A 100 -18.98 -61.34 -24.11
N ASN A 101 -17.79 -61.89 -23.82
CA ASN A 101 -17.41 -63.28 -24.17
C ASN A 101 -16.86 -64.09 -22.99
N VAL A 102 -16.60 -63.49 -21.83
CA VAL A 102 -16.16 -64.20 -20.61
C VAL A 102 -17.27 -64.12 -19.58
N LYS A 103 -17.78 -65.29 -19.18
CA LYS A 103 -18.91 -65.42 -18.26
C LYS A 103 -18.49 -66.09 -16.95
N ILE A 104 -18.99 -65.59 -15.83
CA ILE A 104 -18.88 -66.20 -14.51
C ILE A 104 -20.27 -66.66 -14.10
N MET A 105 -20.45 -67.99 -13.97
CA MET A 105 -21.74 -68.60 -13.61
C MET A 105 -22.89 -68.12 -14.52
N GLY A 106 -22.64 -68.08 -15.84
CA GLY A 106 -23.63 -67.73 -16.87
C GLY A 106 -23.82 -66.22 -17.14
N LYS A 107 -23.30 -65.33 -16.29
CA LYS A 107 -23.38 -63.86 -16.46
C LYS A 107 -22.06 -63.25 -16.93
N PRO A 108 -22.06 -62.12 -17.66
CA PRO A 108 -20.84 -61.38 -18.03
C PRO A 108 -19.93 -61.09 -16.84
N ALA A 109 -18.63 -61.38 -16.97
CA ALA A 109 -17.63 -61.10 -15.94
C ALA A 109 -17.31 -59.60 -15.86
N ALA A 110 -17.22 -59.03 -14.66
CA ALA A 110 -16.95 -57.61 -14.46
C ALA A 110 -15.47 -57.26 -14.67
N ARG A 111 -15.20 -56.09 -15.26
CA ARG A 111 -13.86 -55.58 -15.58
C ARG A 111 -13.75 -54.11 -15.19
N ALA A 112 -12.53 -53.66 -14.90
CA ALA A 112 -12.29 -52.25 -14.61
C ALA A 112 -12.21 -51.48 -15.93
N ALA A 113 -12.77 -50.28 -15.95
CA ALA A 113 -13.03 -49.47 -17.13
C ALA A 113 -11.77 -48.75 -17.66
N GLY A 114 -10.69 -49.50 -17.88
CA GLY A 114 -9.43 -49.03 -18.47
C GLY A 114 -8.45 -50.17 -18.74
N THR A 115 -7.44 -49.93 -19.56
CA THR A 115 -6.38 -50.90 -19.91
C THR A 115 -5.04 -50.46 -19.32
N VAL A 116 -4.11 -51.39 -19.11
CA VAL A 116 -2.77 -51.10 -18.56
C VAL A 116 -1.71 -51.89 -19.35
N SER A 117 -0.54 -51.28 -19.60
CA SER A 117 0.52 -51.94 -20.38
C SER A 117 1.09 -53.17 -19.64
N ARG A 118 1.29 -54.28 -20.37
CA ARG A 118 1.82 -55.54 -19.80
C ARG A 118 3.26 -55.43 -19.29
N ALA A 119 4.08 -54.58 -19.91
CA ALA A 119 5.47 -54.39 -19.53
C ALA A 119 5.61 -53.75 -18.14
N TRP A 120 4.72 -52.83 -17.80
CA TRP A 120 4.72 -52.18 -16.48
C TRP A 120 4.33 -53.13 -15.34
N LEU A 121 3.39 -54.05 -15.58
CA LEU A 121 2.94 -55.02 -14.56
C LEU A 121 4.04 -56.02 -14.12
N ALA A 122 5.20 -56.05 -14.78
CA ALA A 122 6.27 -57.03 -14.58
C ALA A 122 7.49 -56.55 -13.74
N SER A 123 7.52 -55.33 -13.20
CA SER A 123 8.70 -54.77 -12.48
C SER A 123 8.67 -55.02 -10.94
N PRO A 124 9.78 -55.40 -10.26
CA PRO A 124 9.84 -55.66 -8.80
C PRO A 124 10.17 -54.42 -7.92
N SER A 125 9.82 -54.45 -6.62
CA SER A 125 9.97 -53.35 -5.64
C SER A 125 11.25 -53.43 -4.76
N VAL A 126 11.81 -52.29 -4.30
CA VAL A 126 13.06 -52.17 -3.50
C VAL A 126 12.79 -51.73 -2.04
N GLY A 127 13.59 -52.21 -1.08
CA GLY A 127 13.44 -52.05 0.39
C GLY A 127 14.27 -50.95 1.09
N SER A 128 14.01 -50.70 2.38
CA SER A 128 14.43 -49.56 3.22
C SER A 128 15.58 -49.84 4.21
N GLU A 129 16.48 -48.86 4.45
CA GLU A 129 17.52 -48.84 5.51
C GLU A 129 17.15 -47.95 6.72
N GLU A 130 17.69 -48.27 7.91
CA GLU A 130 17.39 -47.72 9.26
C GLU A 130 18.06 -46.36 9.59
N ALA A 131 17.41 -45.56 10.47
CA ALA A 131 17.77 -44.20 10.89
C ALA A 131 18.60 -44.12 12.20
N PRO A 132 19.37 -43.02 12.44
CA PRO A 132 20.26 -42.85 13.60
C PRO A 132 19.53 -42.52 14.93
N GLY A 133 20.24 -42.70 16.06
CA GLY A 133 19.68 -42.73 17.42
C GLY A 133 19.64 -41.41 18.20
N LEU A 134 18.70 -41.35 19.15
CA LEU A 134 18.27 -40.22 19.99
C LEU A 134 19.35 -39.36 20.68
N LYS A 135 20.59 -39.87 20.86
CA LYS A 135 21.63 -39.16 21.61
C LYS A 135 22.30 -38.05 20.79
N ASP A 136 22.33 -38.21 19.47
CA ASP A 136 22.91 -37.25 18.53
C ASP A 136 21.96 -36.07 18.26
N ILE A 137 20.65 -36.31 18.37
CA ILE A 137 19.58 -35.30 18.31
C ILE A 137 19.59 -34.43 19.58
N ALA A 138 19.85 -35.03 20.75
CA ALA A 138 19.87 -34.30 22.02
C ALA A 138 21.01 -33.26 22.13
N MET A 139 22.15 -33.52 21.49
CA MET A 139 23.29 -32.57 21.47
C MET A 139 23.08 -31.40 20.50
N ALA A 140 22.29 -31.57 19.43
CA ALA A 140 21.94 -30.50 18.50
C ALA A 140 20.91 -29.50 19.11
N VAL A 141 19.98 -29.99 19.94
CA VAL A 141 18.96 -29.16 20.62
C VAL A 141 19.56 -28.28 21.72
N ALA A 142 20.63 -28.72 22.39
CA ALA A 142 21.31 -27.92 23.42
C ALA A 142 22.08 -26.71 22.85
N GLY A 143 22.48 -26.75 21.56
CA GLY A 143 23.15 -25.65 20.87
C GLY A 143 22.23 -24.55 20.36
N GLY A 144 20.97 -24.86 20.03
CA GLY A 144 20.00 -23.93 19.42
C GLY A 144 19.37 -22.90 20.39
N ILE A 145 19.44 -23.14 21.71
CA ILE A 145 18.83 -22.27 22.73
C ILE A 145 19.54 -20.91 22.83
N ALA A 146 20.84 -20.85 22.51
CA ALA A 146 21.60 -19.60 22.52
C ALA A 146 21.46 -18.79 21.23
N SER A 147 21.15 -19.44 20.09
CA SER A 147 21.01 -18.77 18.80
C SER A 147 19.65 -18.10 18.64
N THR A 148 18.53 -18.71 19.06
CA THR A 148 17.19 -18.08 18.96
C THR A 148 17.04 -16.80 19.78
N ILE A 149 17.84 -16.64 20.85
CA ILE A 149 17.87 -15.42 21.69
C ILE A 149 18.73 -14.32 21.06
N ARG A 150 19.64 -14.65 20.14
CA ARG A 150 20.59 -13.71 19.51
C ARG A 150 20.23 -13.36 18.06
N HIS A 151 19.71 -14.34 17.32
CA HIS A 151 19.46 -14.34 15.87
C HIS A 151 18.17 -15.13 15.58
N PRO A 152 16.99 -14.54 15.84
CA PRO A 152 15.71 -15.23 15.65
C PRO A 152 15.39 -15.51 14.17
N GLY A 153 15.92 -14.73 13.22
CA GLY A 153 15.76 -14.87 11.78
C GLY A 153 16.64 -15.97 11.16
N ASP A 154 17.88 -16.15 11.63
CA ASP A 154 18.80 -17.23 11.20
C ASP A 154 18.31 -18.61 11.63
N ALA A 155 17.69 -18.68 12.82
CA ALA A 155 17.00 -19.89 13.28
C ALA A 155 15.83 -20.29 12.36
N VAL A 156 15.24 -19.32 11.66
CA VAL A 156 14.17 -19.50 10.66
C VAL A 156 14.73 -19.72 9.24
N SER A 157 15.84 -19.06 8.87
CA SER A 157 16.45 -19.09 7.53
C SER A 157 17.35 -20.31 7.27
N ALA A 158 18.08 -20.81 8.28
CA ALA A 158 18.82 -22.08 8.18
C ALA A 158 17.92 -23.30 7.91
N ALA A 159 16.60 -23.12 8.05
CA ALA A 159 15.59 -24.10 7.70
C ALA A 159 15.08 -23.99 6.24
N LEU A 160 15.23 -22.81 5.61
CA LEU A 160 14.75 -22.48 4.25
C LEU A 160 15.76 -22.87 3.14
N ASP A 161 17.07 -22.80 3.40
CA ASP A 161 18.15 -22.94 2.39
C ASP A 161 18.34 -24.36 1.78
N LYS A 162 17.45 -25.32 2.11
CA LYS A 162 17.47 -26.70 1.56
C LYS A 162 16.46 -26.97 0.44
N VAL A 163 15.80 -25.96 -0.12
CA VAL A 163 14.60 -26.13 -0.98
C VAL A 163 14.67 -25.40 -2.32
N SER A 164 15.73 -24.64 -2.61
CA SER A 164 15.80 -23.68 -3.73
C SER A 164 15.87 -24.25 -5.17
N HIS A 165 15.43 -25.49 -5.41
CA HIS A 165 15.48 -26.13 -6.74
C HIS A 165 14.16 -26.74 -7.21
N LEU A 166 13.13 -25.92 -7.47
CA LEU A 166 11.94 -26.31 -8.26
C LEU A 166 11.51 -25.17 -9.20
N SER A 167 11.24 -25.49 -10.48
CA SER A 167 11.13 -24.51 -11.57
C SER A 167 9.69 -24.08 -11.92
N ALA A 168 9.53 -22.83 -12.37
CA ALA A 168 8.29 -22.11 -12.70
C ALA A 168 7.29 -22.77 -13.70
N ALA A 169 7.64 -23.85 -14.40
CA ALA A 169 6.76 -24.51 -15.36
C ALA A 169 5.63 -25.36 -14.72
N SER A 170 5.72 -25.69 -13.43
CA SER A 170 4.74 -26.52 -12.72
C SER A 170 3.54 -25.76 -12.13
N VAL A 171 3.52 -24.42 -12.22
CA VAL A 171 2.48 -23.57 -11.61
C VAL A 171 1.32 -23.29 -12.58
N GLY A 172 1.58 -23.31 -13.89
CA GLY A 172 0.55 -23.05 -14.91
C GLY A 172 -0.53 -24.12 -15.03
N SER A 173 -0.23 -25.40 -14.76
CA SER A 173 -1.20 -26.50 -14.81
C SER A 173 -2.02 -26.66 -13.51
N TRP A 174 -1.72 -25.88 -12.48
CA TRP A 174 -2.32 -25.99 -11.15
C TRP A 174 -3.70 -25.31 -11.07
N PHE A 175 -3.87 -24.14 -11.68
CA PHE A 175 -5.13 -23.38 -11.60
C PHE A 175 -6.30 -23.98 -12.40
N GLY A 176 -6.03 -24.75 -13.46
CA GLY A 176 -7.08 -25.39 -14.26
C GLY A 176 -7.78 -26.57 -13.57
N ASN A 177 -7.08 -27.27 -12.66
CA ASN A 177 -7.60 -28.47 -11.97
C ASN A 177 -8.20 -28.16 -10.59
N LEU A 178 -7.94 -26.97 -10.04
CA LEU A 178 -8.33 -26.59 -8.68
C LEU A 178 -9.86 -26.51 -8.48
N TRP A 179 -10.60 -26.04 -9.49
CA TRP A 179 -12.06 -25.88 -9.39
C TRP A 179 -12.85 -27.19 -9.50
N ASP A 180 -12.32 -28.20 -10.19
CA ASP A 180 -12.95 -29.53 -10.31
C ASP A 180 -12.66 -30.45 -9.11
N ASP A 181 -11.52 -30.26 -8.42
CA ASP A 181 -11.14 -31.02 -7.22
C ASP A 181 -11.79 -30.48 -5.93
N LEU A 182 -12.23 -29.21 -5.91
CA LEU A 182 -12.83 -28.58 -4.72
C LEU A 182 -14.24 -29.12 -4.40
N ILE A 183 -14.95 -29.68 -5.38
CA ILE A 183 -16.37 -30.09 -5.24
C ILE A 183 -16.52 -31.62 -5.09
N GLN A 184 -15.56 -32.41 -5.56
CA GLN A 184 -15.46 -33.86 -5.31
C GLN A 184 -13.99 -34.31 -5.29
N PRO A 185 -13.34 -34.40 -4.12
CA PRO A 185 -11.94 -34.75 -4.05
C PRO A 185 -11.69 -36.18 -4.56
N THR A 186 -10.58 -36.35 -5.27
CA THR A 186 -10.13 -37.64 -5.78
C THR A 186 -9.53 -38.45 -4.62
N VAL A 187 -10.19 -39.55 -4.23
CA VAL A 187 -9.78 -40.47 -3.16
C VAL A 187 -8.67 -41.41 -3.63
N ALA A 188 -8.65 -41.74 -4.92
CA ALA A 188 -7.52 -42.44 -5.52
C ALA A 188 -7.41 -42.09 -7.00
N SER A 189 -6.24 -41.62 -7.42
CA SER A 189 -5.96 -41.30 -8.82
C SER A 189 -5.67 -42.56 -9.65
N ALA A 190 -6.03 -42.54 -10.92
CA ALA A 190 -5.66 -43.56 -11.88
C ALA A 190 -4.14 -43.69 -11.99
N SER A 191 -3.67 -44.91 -12.19
CA SER A 191 -2.26 -45.13 -12.53
C SER A 191 -1.91 -44.33 -13.79
N PRO A 192 -0.77 -43.61 -13.84
CA PRO A 192 -0.35 -42.87 -15.03
C PRO A 192 -0.07 -43.79 -16.24
N TYR A 193 -0.01 -45.10 -16.01
CA TYR A 193 0.15 -46.14 -17.04
C TYR A 193 -1.17 -46.78 -17.49
N ALA A 194 -2.31 -46.30 -16.99
CA ALA A 194 -3.64 -46.77 -17.37
C ALA A 194 -4.27 -45.88 -18.45
N THR A 195 -5.00 -46.48 -19.39
CA THR A 195 -5.78 -45.76 -20.40
C THR A 195 -7.27 -46.01 -20.16
N PRO A 196 -8.09 -44.99 -19.89
CA PRO A 196 -9.52 -45.17 -19.59
C PRO A 196 -10.30 -45.72 -20.79
N ALA A 197 -11.36 -46.48 -20.52
CA ALA A 197 -12.31 -46.96 -21.52
C ALA A 197 -13.76 -46.73 -21.07
N ASN A 198 -14.66 -46.44 -22.02
CA ASN A 198 -16.08 -46.16 -21.73
C ASN A 198 -16.94 -47.43 -21.82
N LYS A 199 -16.57 -48.47 -21.06
CA LYS A 199 -17.29 -49.76 -20.91
C LYS A 199 -17.24 -50.19 -19.44
N ASP A 200 -18.05 -51.18 -19.03
CA ASP A 200 -18.08 -51.73 -17.67
C ASP A 200 -18.58 -50.70 -16.61
N THR A 201 -19.83 -50.28 -16.82
CA THR A 201 -20.60 -49.24 -16.11
C THR A 201 -21.26 -49.71 -14.81
N VAL A 202 -21.52 -48.75 -13.92
CA VAL A 202 -22.24 -48.92 -12.65
C VAL A 202 -23.41 -47.93 -12.62
N ALA A 203 -24.60 -48.40 -12.25
CA ALA A 203 -25.73 -47.51 -11.94
C ALA A 203 -25.77 -47.25 -10.44
N CYS A 204 -25.79 -45.99 -10.02
CA CYS A 204 -25.80 -45.59 -8.61
C CYS A 204 -26.97 -44.63 -8.36
N THR A 205 -27.71 -44.87 -7.27
CA THR A 205 -28.89 -44.07 -6.87
C THR A 205 -28.58 -43.05 -5.79
N LYS A 206 -27.36 -43.01 -5.24
CA LYS A 206 -26.92 -42.00 -4.27
C LYS A 206 -26.72 -40.65 -4.99
N GLY A 207 -27.33 -39.58 -4.48
CA GLY A 207 -27.36 -38.27 -5.13
C GLY A 207 -25.98 -37.63 -5.26
N HIS A 208 -25.45 -37.57 -6.48
CA HIS A 208 -24.19 -36.90 -6.84
C HIS A 208 -24.47 -35.83 -7.90
N LEU A 209 -23.91 -34.62 -7.77
CA LEU A 209 -24.27 -33.43 -8.55
C LEU A 209 -23.61 -33.31 -9.94
N ALA A 210 -23.02 -34.39 -10.47
CA ALA A 210 -22.43 -34.40 -11.82
C ALA A 210 -23.20 -35.39 -12.73
N GLU A 211 -23.82 -34.89 -13.79
CA GLU A 211 -24.39 -35.70 -14.87
C GLU A 211 -23.26 -36.32 -15.71
N ASN A 212 -22.74 -37.49 -15.30
CA ASN A 212 -21.91 -38.37 -16.13
C ASN A 212 -21.96 -39.82 -15.61
N ALA A 213 -21.88 -40.81 -16.52
CA ALA A 213 -21.99 -42.24 -16.20
C ALA A 213 -20.87 -42.73 -15.24
N ASN A 214 -21.22 -43.58 -14.27
CA ASN A 214 -20.27 -44.19 -13.33
C ASN A 214 -19.67 -45.50 -13.87
N PHE A 215 -18.42 -45.80 -13.50
CA PHE A 215 -17.66 -46.96 -14.00
C PHE A 215 -16.97 -47.75 -12.88
N LEU A 216 -16.62 -49.01 -13.14
CA LEU A 216 -15.71 -49.76 -12.26
C LEU A 216 -14.28 -49.23 -12.42
N ALA A 217 -13.66 -48.79 -11.31
CA ALA A 217 -12.41 -48.06 -11.34
C ALA A 217 -11.19 -48.91 -10.91
N GLU A 218 -11.40 -50.00 -10.17
CA GLU A 218 -10.31 -50.87 -9.68
C GLU A 218 -10.38 -52.31 -10.19
N GLY A 219 -9.25 -52.86 -10.61
CA GLY A 219 -9.13 -54.26 -11.04
C GLY A 219 -7.77 -54.89 -10.69
N SER A 220 -7.61 -56.19 -10.97
CA SER A 220 -6.38 -56.93 -10.65
C SER A 220 -5.21 -56.60 -11.58
N LYS A 221 -4.02 -56.40 -11.01
CA LYS A 221 -2.73 -56.32 -11.74
C LYS A 221 -2.31 -57.63 -12.40
N LYS A 222 -2.83 -58.79 -11.96
CA LYS A 222 -2.38 -60.11 -12.44
C LYS A 222 -3.35 -60.77 -13.41
N VAL A 223 -4.65 -60.50 -13.29
CA VAL A 223 -5.68 -61.15 -14.10
C VAL A 223 -6.40 -60.11 -14.94
N MET A 224 -6.34 -60.28 -16.25
CA MET A 224 -6.95 -59.39 -17.23
C MET A 224 -8.03 -60.15 -18.01
N ILE A 225 -9.15 -59.51 -18.29
CA ILE A 225 -10.23 -60.03 -19.15
C ILE A 225 -10.35 -59.06 -20.33
N ASN A 226 -10.14 -59.55 -21.56
CA ASN A 226 -10.17 -58.74 -22.79
C ASN A 226 -9.28 -57.48 -22.76
N GLY A 227 -8.12 -57.55 -22.11
CA GLY A 227 -7.19 -56.41 -22.01
C GLY A 227 -7.49 -55.42 -20.88
N HIS A 228 -8.53 -55.66 -20.06
CA HIS A 228 -8.88 -54.86 -18.89
C HIS A 228 -8.64 -55.63 -17.58
N PRO A 229 -8.21 -54.98 -16.49
CA PRO A 229 -8.08 -55.61 -15.18
C PRO A 229 -9.40 -56.22 -14.69
N ALA A 230 -9.36 -57.47 -14.22
CA ALA A 230 -10.54 -58.18 -13.76
C ALA A 230 -11.00 -57.68 -12.37
N VAL A 231 -12.32 -57.51 -12.18
CA VAL A 231 -12.90 -56.94 -10.94
C VAL A 231 -13.34 -58.06 -10.00
N ARG A 232 -13.13 -57.84 -8.70
CA ARG A 232 -13.50 -58.78 -7.63
C ARG A 232 -14.15 -58.06 -6.46
N ASN A 233 -14.75 -58.85 -5.58
CA ASN A 233 -15.30 -58.40 -4.31
C ASN A 233 -14.32 -57.49 -3.56
N GLY A 234 -14.80 -56.32 -3.12
CA GLY A 234 -13.98 -55.30 -2.46
C GLY A 234 -13.32 -54.27 -3.39
N HIS A 235 -13.47 -54.35 -4.71
CA HIS A 235 -13.00 -53.31 -5.62
C HIS A 235 -14.00 -52.17 -5.77
N ARG A 236 -13.49 -50.96 -6.04
CA ARG A 236 -14.27 -49.72 -6.04
C ARG A 236 -14.67 -49.23 -7.44
N SER A 237 -15.79 -48.49 -7.49
CA SER A 237 -16.25 -47.71 -8.64
C SER A 237 -15.70 -46.27 -8.60
N THR A 238 -15.94 -45.49 -9.66
CA THR A 238 -15.58 -44.07 -9.75
C THR A 238 -16.24 -43.17 -8.70
N CYS A 239 -17.35 -43.63 -8.08
CA CYS A 239 -18.04 -42.93 -6.98
C CYS A 239 -17.78 -43.57 -5.61
N GLU A 240 -16.67 -44.30 -5.47
CA GLU A 240 -16.19 -44.95 -4.25
C GLU A 240 -17.05 -46.13 -3.74
N ALA A 241 -18.14 -46.48 -4.42
CA ALA A 241 -18.95 -47.65 -4.05
C ALA A 241 -18.15 -48.94 -4.19
N THR A 242 -18.23 -49.83 -3.20
CA THR A 242 -17.45 -51.07 -3.17
C THR A 242 -18.30 -52.27 -3.57
N VAL A 243 -17.80 -53.10 -4.49
CA VAL A 243 -18.48 -54.32 -4.96
C VAL A 243 -18.64 -55.33 -3.83
N GLN A 244 -19.87 -55.78 -3.59
CA GLN A 244 -20.22 -56.88 -2.70
C GLN A 244 -20.86 -58.03 -3.48
N VAL A 245 -20.11 -59.10 -3.71
CA VAL A 245 -20.61 -60.25 -4.47
C VAL A 245 -21.59 -61.05 -3.61
N SER A 246 -22.84 -61.16 -4.05
CA SER A 246 -23.95 -61.76 -3.30
C SER A 246 -23.94 -63.31 -3.25
N ASP A 247 -23.35 -63.96 -4.26
CA ASP A 247 -23.25 -65.42 -4.36
C ASP A 247 -21.81 -65.87 -4.64
N ASN A 248 -21.33 -66.94 -4.00
CA ASN A 248 -19.98 -67.47 -4.25
C ASN A 248 -19.90 -68.21 -5.61
N PRO A 249 -19.25 -67.64 -6.65
CA PRO A 249 -19.18 -68.20 -7.98
C PRO A 249 -18.04 -69.23 -8.13
N ARG A 250 -17.32 -69.56 -7.05
CA ARG A 250 -16.11 -70.42 -7.02
C ARG A 250 -14.93 -69.97 -7.90
N VAL A 251 -15.02 -68.80 -8.54
CA VAL A 251 -13.91 -68.19 -9.30
C VAL A 251 -13.26 -67.11 -8.45
N ARG A 252 -11.93 -67.22 -8.24
CA ARG A 252 -11.14 -66.27 -7.45
C ARG A 252 -10.11 -65.56 -8.33
N ILE A 253 -10.00 -64.25 -8.18
CA ILE A 253 -9.06 -63.39 -8.90
C ILE A 253 -7.94 -62.96 -7.95
N GLY A 254 -6.72 -63.42 -8.22
CA GLY A 254 -5.53 -63.03 -7.44
C GLY A 254 -4.82 -61.79 -7.97
N GLY A 255 -3.88 -61.26 -7.20
CA GLY A 255 -3.03 -60.12 -7.55
C GLY A 255 -3.43 -58.81 -6.88
N ASP A 256 -2.46 -57.91 -6.76
CA ASP A 256 -2.65 -56.57 -6.20
C ASP A 256 -3.59 -55.74 -7.08
N SER A 257 -4.24 -54.75 -6.49
CA SER A 257 -5.19 -53.91 -7.22
C SER A 257 -4.48 -52.80 -8.00
N VAL A 258 -5.08 -52.37 -9.10
CA VAL A 258 -4.71 -51.18 -9.87
C VAL A 258 -5.96 -50.35 -10.14
N VAL A 259 -5.83 -49.04 -9.89
CA VAL A 259 -6.83 -48.03 -10.22
C VAL A 259 -6.60 -47.61 -11.68
N VAL A 260 -7.62 -47.77 -12.52
CA VAL A 260 -7.56 -47.44 -13.96
C VAL A 260 -8.38 -46.21 -14.34
N ARG A 261 -9.18 -45.69 -13.41
CA ARG A 261 -9.90 -44.40 -13.49
C ARG A 261 -9.94 -43.77 -12.11
N ASP A 262 -9.93 -42.44 -12.05
CA ASP A 262 -9.99 -41.72 -10.77
C ASP A 262 -11.25 -42.12 -9.97
N ILE A 263 -11.06 -42.33 -8.68
CA ILE A 263 -12.11 -42.64 -7.72
C ILE A 263 -12.39 -41.36 -6.94
N ARG A 264 -13.58 -40.80 -7.09
CA ARG A 264 -14.03 -39.58 -6.39
C ARG A 264 -14.89 -39.94 -5.19
N SER A 265 -14.80 -39.13 -4.14
CA SER A 265 -15.48 -39.41 -2.88
C SER A 265 -17.01 -39.45 -3.02
N GLY A 266 -17.65 -40.48 -2.47
CA GLY A 266 -19.10 -40.68 -2.53
C GLY A 266 -19.89 -40.07 -1.36
N LYS A 267 -19.28 -39.21 -0.53
CA LYS A 267 -19.86 -38.65 0.71
C LYS A 267 -20.52 -37.28 0.46
N ASN A 268 -21.65 -36.99 1.12
CA ASN A 268 -22.38 -35.72 0.99
C ASN A 268 -21.85 -34.68 1.99
N MET A 269 -21.34 -33.54 1.51
CA MET A 269 -20.55 -32.58 2.30
C MET A 269 -21.39 -31.68 3.24
N LEU A 270 -22.73 -31.73 3.17
CA LEU A 270 -23.63 -31.04 4.12
C LEU A 270 -23.56 -31.61 5.56
N ALA A 271 -22.96 -32.80 5.76
CA ALA A 271 -22.73 -33.37 7.08
C ALA A 271 -21.42 -32.88 7.74
N TYR A 272 -20.46 -32.35 6.98
CA TYR A 272 -19.22 -31.75 7.52
C TYR A 272 -19.45 -30.36 8.12
N PHE A 273 -20.56 -29.69 7.77
CA PHE A 273 -20.87 -28.33 8.21
C PHE A 273 -21.73 -28.26 9.49
N VAL A 274 -22.17 -29.41 10.06
CA VAL A 274 -23.08 -29.44 11.23
C VAL A 274 -22.46 -30.09 12.48
N GLY A 275 -21.28 -30.73 12.37
CA GLY A 275 -20.61 -31.41 13.48
C GLY A 275 -19.75 -30.53 14.41
N GLY A 276 -19.33 -29.35 13.95
CA GLY A 276 -18.49 -28.42 14.73
C GLY A 276 -19.25 -27.56 15.74
N LEU A 277 -20.59 -27.64 15.78
CA LEU A 277 -21.43 -26.74 16.58
C LEU A 277 -21.99 -27.35 17.88
N LEU A 278 -21.64 -28.59 18.26
CA LEU A 278 -22.30 -29.29 19.38
C LEU A 278 -21.39 -30.08 20.35
N SER A 279 -20.10 -29.75 20.47
CA SER A 279 -19.28 -30.32 21.56
C SER A 279 -18.25 -29.33 22.13
N GLY A 280 -18.65 -28.52 23.11
CA GLY A 280 -17.70 -27.69 23.87
C GLY A 280 -18.37 -26.55 24.65
N GLY A 281 -18.95 -26.87 25.80
CA GLY A 281 -19.81 -25.98 26.59
C GLY A 281 -19.22 -24.61 26.96
N ILE A 282 -19.89 -23.56 26.48
CA ILE A 282 -20.02 -22.30 27.21
C ILE A 282 -21.33 -22.39 28.00
N GLY A 283 -21.20 -22.73 29.29
CA GLY A 283 -22.25 -22.47 30.25
C GLY A 283 -22.55 -20.97 30.31
N LYS A 284 -23.74 -20.63 30.80
CA LYS A 284 -24.38 -19.28 30.85
C LYS A 284 -23.57 -18.13 31.49
N GLU A 285 -22.27 -18.28 31.74
CA GLU A 285 -21.35 -17.23 32.21
C GLU A 285 -20.43 -16.67 31.12
N GLY A 286 -20.33 -17.28 29.93
CA GLY A 286 -19.52 -16.75 28.81
C GLY A 286 -20.12 -15.53 28.08
N ALA A 287 -21.39 -15.21 28.34
CA ALA A 287 -22.04 -14.02 27.78
C ALA A 287 -21.47 -12.71 28.37
N LYS A 288 -20.94 -12.74 29.60
CA LYS A 288 -20.33 -11.56 30.24
C LYS A 288 -18.88 -11.29 29.83
N LEU A 289 -18.15 -12.30 29.35
CA LEU A 289 -16.77 -12.14 28.88
C LEU A 289 -16.73 -11.60 27.44
N LEU A 290 -17.70 -11.99 26.60
CA LEU A 290 -17.92 -11.43 25.27
C LEU A 290 -18.28 -9.93 25.35
N GLU A 291 -19.15 -9.54 26.30
CA GLU A 291 -19.55 -8.14 26.52
C GLU A 291 -18.37 -7.19 26.84
N GLN A 292 -17.28 -7.72 27.43
CA GLN A 292 -16.07 -6.95 27.76
C GLN A 292 -15.00 -6.93 26.65
N LEU A 293 -15.07 -7.86 25.69
CA LEU A 293 -14.20 -7.89 24.50
C LEU A 293 -14.61 -6.82 23.46
N PHE A 294 -15.91 -6.48 23.38
CA PHE A 294 -16.45 -5.63 22.31
C PHE A 294 -16.08 -4.14 22.39
N THR A 295 -15.64 -3.62 23.54
CA THR A 295 -15.15 -2.23 23.69
C THR A 295 -13.65 -2.06 23.43
N ARG A 296 -12.91 -3.17 23.30
CA ARG A 296 -11.42 -3.23 23.32
C ARG A 296 -10.76 -3.34 21.94
N VAL A 297 -11.56 -3.42 20.88
CA VAL A 297 -11.05 -3.47 19.50
C VAL A 297 -11.20 -2.10 18.81
N ALA A 298 -12.12 -1.24 19.27
CA ALA A 298 -12.45 0.05 18.66
C ALA A 298 -11.33 1.13 18.72
N ALA A 299 -10.37 1.08 19.66
CA ALA A 299 -9.27 2.07 19.71
C ALA A 299 -8.10 1.72 18.78
N ARG A 300 -7.76 0.43 18.68
CA ARG A 300 -6.78 -0.09 17.70
C ARG A 300 -7.20 0.22 16.27
N ARG A 301 -8.51 0.10 16.03
CA ARG A 301 -9.16 0.48 14.76
C ARG A 301 -8.93 1.94 14.41
N ALA A 302 -8.96 2.87 15.36
CA ALA A 302 -8.75 4.28 15.06
C ALA A 302 -7.33 4.58 14.54
N LEU A 303 -6.30 3.86 15.00
CA LEU A 303 -4.92 4.01 14.47
C LEU A 303 -4.72 3.32 13.12
N ARG A 304 -5.30 2.12 12.92
CA ARG A 304 -5.34 1.48 11.59
C ARG A 304 -6.18 2.29 10.57
N GLN A 305 -7.20 3.01 11.04
CA GLN A 305 -8.07 3.91 10.26
C GLN A 305 -7.50 5.33 10.07
N ILE A 306 -6.63 5.84 10.96
CA ILE A 306 -5.81 7.03 10.70
C ILE A 306 -4.90 6.79 9.48
N THR A 307 -4.56 5.52 9.21
CA THR A 307 -3.84 5.03 8.02
C THR A 307 -4.68 4.15 7.10
N CYS A 308 -6.02 4.29 7.04
CA CYS A 308 -6.81 3.62 5.99
C CYS A 308 -6.62 4.33 4.64
N THR A 309 -5.39 4.28 4.11
CA THR A 309 -5.01 4.51 2.72
C THR A 309 -5.36 3.29 1.83
N ILE A 310 -5.98 2.24 2.38
CA ILE A 310 -6.32 1.02 1.63
C ILE A 310 -7.38 1.25 0.54
N VAL A 311 -8.17 2.33 0.60
CA VAL A 311 -9.06 2.70 -0.53
C VAL A 311 -8.30 3.41 -1.66
N SER A 312 -7.09 3.94 -1.40
CA SER A 312 -6.42 4.86 -2.32
C SER A 312 -5.42 4.22 -3.29
N GLU A 313 -4.77 3.11 -2.94
CA GLU A 313 -3.64 2.63 -3.74
C GLU A 313 -4.03 1.64 -4.86
N ALA A 314 -5.14 0.92 -4.75
CA ALA A 314 -5.51 -0.11 -5.73
C ALA A 314 -6.59 0.28 -6.76
N GLY A 315 -7.21 1.47 -6.64
CA GLY A 315 -8.44 1.80 -7.41
C GLY A 315 -8.66 3.28 -7.78
N GLY A 316 -7.69 4.17 -7.61
CA GLY A 316 -7.76 5.53 -8.16
C GLY A 316 -8.81 6.48 -7.55
N THR A 317 -9.60 6.08 -6.55
CA THR A 317 -10.61 6.94 -5.93
C THR A 317 -10.18 7.43 -4.54
N VAL A 318 -9.22 8.37 -4.53
CA VAL A 318 -8.75 9.12 -3.34
C VAL A 318 -9.92 9.65 -2.49
N ALA A 319 -11.06 9.96 -3.12
CA ALA A 319 -12.28 10.43 -2.46
C ALA A 319 -12.87 9.43 -1.44
N ALA A 320 -12.92 8.12 -1.76
CA ALA A 320 -13.59 7.14 -0.90
C ALA A 320 -12.80 6.84 0.39
N GLY A 321 -11.46 6.94 0.35
CA GLY A 321 -10.61 6.85 1.55
C GLY A 321 -10.75 8.04 2.49
N ALA A 322 -10.74 9.27 1.94
CA ALA A 322 -10.94 10.50 2.72
C ALA A 322 -12.33 10.55 3.38
N ILE A 323 -13.37 10.10 2.66
CA ILE A 323 -14.75 10.06 3.17
C ILE A 323 -14.90 9.00 4.27
N SER A 324 -14.25 7.84 4.14
CA SER A 324 -14.26 6.81 5.18
C SER A 324 -13.67 7.31 6.50
N SER A 325 -12.59 8.10 6.46
CA SER A 325 -12.02 8.72 7.67
C SER A 325 -12.96 9.76 8.29
N ALA A 326 -13.56 10.62 7.47
CA ALA A 326 -14.52 11.64 7.91
C ALA A 326 -15.82 11.05 8.52
N ALA A 327 -16.17 9.82 8.14
CA ALA A 327 -17.27 9.07 8.72
C ALA A 327 -16.96 8.52 10.13
N MET A 328 -15.67 8.37 10.49
CA MET A 328 -15.26 7.70 11.72
C MET A 328 -14.81 8.67 12.82
N GLN A 329 -14.18 9.78 12.44
CA GLN A 329 -13.57 10.71 13.38
C GLN A 329 -13.62 12.17 12.93
N SER A 330 -13.42 13.07 13.90
CA SER A 330 -13.25 14.50 13.65
C SER A 330 -11.84 14.88 13.17
N PHE A 331 -11.69 16.11 12.67
CA PHE A 331 -10.39 16.65 12.25
C PHE A 331 -9.37 16.73 13.40
N HIS A 332 -9.84 17.01 14.63
CA HIS A 332 -9.04 16.97 15.85
C HIS A 332 -9.39 15.71 16.65
N PRO A 333 -8.76 14.56 16.36
CA PRO A 333 -9.44 13.28 16.28
C PRO A 333 -10.19 12.91 17.55
N VAL A 334 -11.52 12.96 17.44
CA VAL A 334 -12.49 12.34 18.35
C VAL A 334 -13.22 11.27 17.54
N ASN A 335 -13.16 10.02 17.99
CA ASN A 335 -13.89 8.93 17.36
C ASN A 335 -15.40 9.08 17.68
N TYR A 336 -16.26 9.13 16.67
CA TYR A 336 -17.68 9.48 16.89
C TYR A 336 -18.47 8.39 17.62
N ALA A 337 -18.19 7.11 17.32
CA ALA A 337 -18.88 5.99 17.93
C ALA A 337 -18.52 5.83 19.42
N THR A 338 -17.23 5.89 19.75
CA THR A 338 -16.74 5.66 21.12
C THR A 338 -16.60 6.93 21.96
N GLY A 339 -16.58 8.10 21.31
CA GLY A 339 -16.28 9.39 21.93
C GLY A 339 -14.85 9.56 22.44
N ALA A 340 -13.94 8.64 22.08
CA ALA A 340 -12.56 8.66 22.53
C ALA A 340 -11.79 9.84 21.89
N LYS A 341 -11.01 10.55 22.71
CA LYS A 341 -10.02 11.51 22.22
C LYS A 341 -8.71 10.79 21.95
N ILE A 342 -8.19 10.95 20.74
CA ILE A 342 -6.96 10.31 20.27
C ILE A 342 -5.98 11.39 19.82
N LEU A 343 -4.70 11.23 20.15
CA LEU A 343 -3.59 12.02 19.60
C LEU A 343 -2.47 11.08 19.20
N ALA A 344 -1.97 11.22 17.98
CA ALA A 344 -0.90 10.43 17.38
C ALA A 344 -0.46 11.10 16.07
N GLY A 345 0.51 10.51 15.37
CA GLY A 345 1.01 10.99 14.09
C GLY A 345 1.96 12.18 14.24
N GLN A 346 2.16 12.90 13.13
CA GLN A 346 3.20 13.94 13.00
C GLN A 346 3.11 15.05 14.06
N ASP A 347 1.91 15.46 14.45
CA ASP A 347 1.72 16.49 15.48
C ASP A 347 2.23 16.06 16.87
N ASP A 348 2.30 14.75 17.14
CA ASP A 348 2.72 14.14 18.41
C ASP A 348 3.98 13.27 18.27
N LEU A 349 4.70 13.40 17.16
CA LEU A 349 6.03 12.85 16.92
C LEU A 349 7.09 13.85 17.40
N ASP A 350 7.83 13.52 18.45
CA ASP A 350 8.75 14.48 19.05
C ASP A 350 10.09 14.57 18.29
N PHE A 351 10.61 13.43 17.83
CA PHE A 351 11.78 13.33 16.97
C PHE A 351 11.85 11.94 16.30
N VAL A 352 12.68 11.84 15.25
CA VAL A 352 13.10 10.59 14.64
C VAL A 352 14.63 10.55 14.67
N LEU A 353 15.20 9.46 15.18
CA LEU A 353 16.63 9.20 15.01
C LEU A 353 16.82 8.15 13.94
N GLU A 354 17.52 8.54 12.88
CA GLU A 354 17.93 7.65 11.80
C GLU A 354 18.93 6.61 12.31
N ASP A 355 18.61 5.37 12.04
CA ASP A 355 19.43 4.19 12.31
C ASP A 355 18.95 3.03 11.44
N ARG A 356 19.62 1.86 11.53
CA ARG A 356 19.20 0.63 10.84
C ARG A 356 17.73 0.30 11.08
N ILE A 357 17.33 0.38 12.34
CA ILE A 357 15.94 0.46 12.75
C ILE A 357 15.73 1.87 13.27
N PRO A 358 15.02 2.76 12.55
CA PRO A 358 14.81 4.12 13.00
C PRO A 358 14.04 4.16 14.32
N LEU A 359 14.45 5.04 15.25
CA LEU A 359 13.74 5.25 16.50
C LEU A 359 12.74 6.39 16.35
N TYR A 360 11.47 6.03 16.20
CA TYR A 360 10.36 6.98 16.20
C TYR A 360 9.91 7.27 17.63
N TRP A 361 10.12 8.51 18.10
CA TRP A 361 9.65 8.93 19.41
C TRP A 361 8.21 9.47 19.34
N GLN A 362 7.28 8.57 19.02
CA GLN A 362 5.86 8.89 18.82
C GLN A 362 5.10 8.82 20.13
N ARG A 363 4.47 9.92 20.54
CA ARG A 363 3.50 9.90 21.65
C ARG A 363 2.12 9.49 21.14
N ILE A 364 1.44 8.64 21.89
CA ILE A 364 0.06 8.25 21.63
C ILE A 364 -0.77 8.53 22.87
N TYR A 365 -1.78 9.39 22.74
CA TYR A 365 -2.80 9.58 23.77
C TYR A 365 -4.10 8.92 23.34
N HIS A 366 -4.72 8.18 24.26
CA HIS A 366 -6.04 7.61 24.06
C HIS A 366 -6.87 7.79 25.35
N SER A 367 -7.97 8.55 25.30
CA SER A 367 -8.71 8.90 26.52
C SER A 367 -9.41 7.73 27.21
N ARG A 368 -9.65 6.61 26.50
CA ARG A 368 -10.20 5.38 27.11
C ARG A 368 -9.11 4.43 27.60
N ASN A 369 -7.83 4.80 27.46
CA ASN A 369 -6.73 4.05 28.03
C ASN A 369 -6.56 4.45 29.50
N LEU A 370 -6.92 3.53 30.38
CA LEU A 370 -6.80 3.71 31.84
C LEU A 370 -5.41 3.32 32.36
N THR A 371 -4.52 2.82 31.49
CA THR A 371 -3.15 2.46 31.85
C THR A 371 -2.29 3.70 32.00
N THR A 372 -1.34 3.63 32.93
CA THR A 372 -0.33 4.65 33.17
C THR A 372 0.99 4.28 32.48
N GLY A 373 1.31 4.96 31.38
CA GLY A 373 2.59 4.85 30.69
C GLY A 373 3.66 5.80 31.25
N LEU A 374 4.80 5.87 30.55
CA LEU A 374 5.97 6.70 30.89
C LEU A 374 5.64 8.19 31.02
N LEU A 375 4.66 8.68 30.25
CA LEU A 375 4.21 10.07 30.23
C LEU A 375 2.92 10.33 31.03
N GLY A 376 2.39 9.33 31.74
CA GLY A 376 1.17 9.43 32.54
C GLY A 376 0.00 8.63 31.99
N THR A 377 -1.14 8.72 32.68
CA THR A 377 -2.36 7.99 32.31
C THR A 377 -2.89 8.41 30.95
N GLY A 378 -3.27 7.44 30.13
CA GLY A 378 -3.75 7.66 28.77
C GLY A 378 -2.66 7.81 27.71
N TRP A 379 -1.40 8.04 28.12
CA TRP A 379 -0.25 8.13 27.22
C TRP A 379 0.50 6.80 27.12
N MET A 380 0.94 6.48 25.91
CA MET A 380 1.79 5.33 25.59
C MET A 380 2.83 5.71 24.53
N LEU A 381 3.98 5.05 24.57
CA LEU A 381 4.98 5.01 23.50
C LEU A 381 4.95 3.64 22.79
N PRO A 382 5.43 3.53 21.53
CA PRO A 382 5.30 2.31 20.72
C PRO A 382 5.87 1.04 21.36
N PHE A 383 6.92 1.17 22.19
CA PHE A 383 7.58 0.06 22.86
C PHE A 383 7.03 -0.23 24.27
N GLU A 384 6.01 0.49 24.76
CA GLU A 384 5.39 0.26 26.06
C GLU A 384 4.32 -0.84 26.07
N THR A 385 4.20 -1.59 24.97
CA THR A 385 3.31 -2.75 24.88
C THR A 385 3.71 -3.84 25.87
N ARG A 386 2.73 -4.61 26.35
CA ARG A 386 2.96 -5.66 27.36
C ARG A 386 2.12 -6.90 27.10
N LEU A 387 2.66 -8.06 27.46
CA LEU A 387 1.86 -9.27 27.63
C LEU A 387 1.51 -9.42 29.10
N LEU A 388 0.26 -9.75 29.38
CA LEU A 388 -0.31 -9.85 30.71
C LEU A 388 -0.83 -11.26 30.90
N ARG A 389 -0.38 -11.96 31.94
CA ARG A 389 -0.89 -13.28 32.31
C ARG A 389 -1.79 -13.17 33.53
N PHE A 390 -3.00 -13.68 33.41
CA PHE A 390 -3.98 -13.71 34.49
C PHE A 390 -4.60 -15.09 34.63
N ARG A 391 -5.13 -15.38 35.82
CA ARG A 391 -5.82 -16.63 36.09
C ARG A 391 -7.30 -16.49 35.76
N HIS A 392 -7.80 -17.32 34.86
CA HIS A 392 -9.20 -17.34 34.46
C HIS A 392 -10.06 -18.05 35.54
N PRO A 393 -11.37 -17.73 35.69
CA PRO A 393 -12.24 -18.33 36.69
C PRO A 393 -12.35 -19.87 36.65
N ASP A 394 -12.08 -20.49 35.50
CA ASP A 394 -12.01 -21.96 35.35
C ASP A 394 -10.69 -22.58 35.85
N GLY A 395 -9.75 -21.75 36.31
CA GLY A 395 -8.46 -22.16 36.87
C GLY A 395 -7.30 -22.17 35.88
N THR A 396 -7.53 -21.93 34.58
CA THR A 396 -6.49 -21.84 33.53
C THR A 396 -5.74 -20.51 33.58
N PHE A 397 -4.55 -20.45 32.97
CA PHE A 397 -3.82 -19.20 32.77
C PHE A 397 -4.03 -18.70 31.36
N GLN A 398 -4.49 -17.46 31.23
CA GLN A 398 -4.70 -16.80 29.95
C GLN A 398 -3.76 -15.60 29.81
N PHE A 399 -3.44 -15.28 28.57
CA PHE A 399 -2.68 -14.11 28.18
C PHE A 399 -3.58 -13.05 27.58
N ALA A 400 -3.21 -11.79 27.78
CA ALA A 400 -3.68 -10.66 27.00
C ALA A 400 -2.50 -9.82 26.53
N TRP A 401 -2.59 -9.24 25.35
CA TRP A 401 -1.62 -8.27 24.85
C TRP A 401 -2.18 -6.86 24.96
N ARG A 402 -1.50 -6.02 25.74
CA ARG A 402 -1.72 -4.58 25.78
C ARG A 402 -0.90 -3.92 24.67
N ASP A 403 -1.58 -3.28 23.73
CA ASP A 403 -0.94 -2.62 22.60
C ASP A 403 -0.56 -1.16 22.90
N ILE A 404 -0.12 -0.47 21.86
CA ILE A 404 0.28 0.92 21.84
C ILE A 404 -0.87 1.90 22.18
N THR A 405 -2.13 1.48 22.05
CA THR A 405 -3.28 2.28 22.50
C THR A 405 -3.63 2.05 23.97
N GLY A 406 -2.95 1.10 24.62
CA GLY A 406 -3.22 0.67 25.99
C GLY A 406 -4.49 -0.18 26.15
N GLN A 407 -5.07 -0.66 25.06
CA GLN A 407 -6.17 -1.63 25.09
C GLN A 407 -5.62 -3.06 25.18
N GLU A 408 -6.35 -3.93 25.87
CA GLU A 408 -5.94 -5.32 26.08
C GLU A 408 -6.71 -6.25 25.14
N LEU A 409 -5.99 -7.03 24.34
CA LEU A 409 -6.53 -8.08 23.50
C LEU A 409 -6.32 -9.42 24.19
N GLY A 410 -7.40 -10.14 24.50
CA GLY A 410 -7.29 -11.49 25.04
C GLY A 410 -6.70 -12.43 24.00
N LEU A 411 -5.59 -13.08 24.33
CA LEU A 411 -4.88 -14.02 23.46
C LEU A 411 -5.24 -15.49 23.78
N GLY A 412 -6.02 -15.73 24.84
CA GLY A 412 -6.37 -17.07 25.29
C GLY A 412 -5.22 -17.74 26.05
N GLU A 413 -5.27 -19.08 26.14
CA GLU A 413 -4.21 -19.88 26.75
C GLU A 413 -3.02 -20.00 25.78
N ILE A 414 -1.82 -19.67 26.25
CA ILE A 414 -0.57 -19.84 25.50
C ILE A 414 0.34 -20.73 26.34
N THR A 415 0.71 -21.87 25.78
CA THR A 415 1.56 -22.88 26.41
C THR A 415 2.98 -22.85 25.83
N PRO A 416 4.01 -23.22 26.62
CA PRO A 416 5.37 -23.32 26.11
C PRO A 416 5.47 -24.29 24.92
N GLY A 417 5.98 -23.80 23.79
CA GLY A 417 6.03 -24.52 22.51
C GLY A 417 5.00 -24.06 21.48
N ASP A 418 4.02 -23.24 21.88
CA ASP A 418 2.96 -22.79 20.97
C ASP A 418 3.46 -21.75 19.95
N VAL A 419 2.90 -21.87 18.75
CA VAL A 419 2.91 -20.83 17.72
C VAL A 419 1.46 -20.49 17.42
N VAL A 420 1.03 -19.30 17.84
CA VAL A 420 -0.38 -18.87 17.73
C VAL A 420 -0.45 -17.69 16.78
N ARG A 421 -1.35 -17.79 15.81
CA ARG A 421 -1.52 -16.81 14.75
C ARG A 421 -2.79 -15.99 14.97
N PHE A 422 -2.66 -14.67 14.86
CA PHE A 422 -3.75 -13.70 14.99
C PHE A 422 -3.90 -12.98 13.65
N ASP A 423 -4.67 -13.59 12.74
CA ASP A 423 -4.76 -13.17 11.34
C ASP A 423 -5.35 -11.78 11.18
N GLU A 424 -6.48 -11.49 11.83
CA GLU A 424 -7.11 -10.16 11.75
C GLU A 424 -6.22 -9.07 12.36
N GLU A 425 -5.54 -9.36 13.46
CA GLU A 425 -4.63 -8.42 14.12
C GLU A 425 -3.25 -8.33 13.46
N GLY A 426 -2.93 -9.24 12.54
CA GLY A 426 -1.73 -9.19 11.73
C GLY A 426 -0.45 -9.48 12.51
N PHE A 427 -0.46 -10.41 13.46
CA PHE A 427 0.76 -10.87 14.13
C PHE A 427 0.74 -12.36 14.50
N THR A 428 1.92 -12.93 14.74
CA THR A 428 2.12 -14.31 15.21
C THR A 428 2.90 -14.30 16.52
N LEU A 429 2.48 -15.08 17.50
CA LEU A 429 3.18 -15.28 18.77
C LEU A 429 3.90 -16.61 18.79
N PHE A 430 5.15 -16.58 19.22
CA PHE A 430 6.01 -17.74 19.45
C PHE A 430 6.31 -17.82 20.94
N CYS A 431 5.93 -18.93 21.58
CA CYS A 431 6.26 -19.19 22.97
C CYS A 431 7.31 -20.30 23.03
N SER A 432 8.52 -19.98 23.47
CA SER A 432 9.57 -20.99 23.66
C SER A 432 9.23 -21.95 24.81
N LEU A 433 9.85 -23.13 24.82
CA LEU A 433 9.73 -24.10 25.93
C LEU A 433 10.21 -23.53 27.29
N GLN A 434 10.94 -22.41 27.28
CA GLN A 434 11.46 -21.72 28.45
C GLN A 434 10.60 -20.51 28.87
N GLY A 435 9.50 -20.24 28.16
CA GLY A 435 8.57 -19.15 28.48
C GLY A 435 8.98 -17.77 27.99
N VAL A 436 9.99 -17.66 27.12
CA VAL A 436 10.26 -16.46 26.30
C VAL A 436 9.18 -16.35 25.22
N ILE A 437 8.60 -15.17 25.05
CA ILE A 437 7.56 -14.90 24.06
C ILE A 437 8.10 -13.91 23.03
N VAL A 438 7.97 -14.25 21.75
CA VAL A 438 8.31 -13.37 20.62
C VAL A 438 7.04 -13.12 19.81
N MET A 439 6.79 -11.87 19.44
CA MET A 439 5.71 -11.47 18.55
C MET A 439 6.29 -11.04 17.21
N GLN A 440 5.88 -11.67 16.12
CA GLN A 440 6.21 -11.25 14.76
C GLN A 440 5.04 -10.46 14.16
N THR A 441 5.29 -9.24 13.69
CA THR A 441 4.31 -8.43 12.97
C THR A 441 4.10 -8.93 11.54
N ALA A 442 3.01 -8.53 10.88
CA ALA A 442 2.73 -8.88 9.48
C ALA A 442 3.82 -8.36 8.51
N GLN A 443 4.56 -7.33 8.91
CA GLN A 443 5.69 -6.73 8.18
C GLN A 443 7.01 -7.45 8.45
N GLY A 444 7.04 -8.40 9.39
CA GLY A 444 8.22 -9.19 9.74
C GLY A 444 9.13 -8.60 10.81
N GLU A 445 8.67 -7.59 11.58
CA GLU A 445 9.39 -7.14 12.77
C GLU A 445 9.15 -8.11 13.93
N PHE A 446 10.16 -8.35 14.77
CA PHE A 446 10.08 -9.27 15.90
C PHE A 446 10.25 -8.53 17.22
N HIS A 447 9.24 -8.59 18.07
CA HIS A 447 9.27 -8.02 19.42
C HIS A 447 9.49 -9.13 20.42
N LEU A 448 10.62 -9.09 21.13
CA LEU A 448 10.94 -10.04 22.18
C LEU A 448 10.45 -9.51 23.53
N TYR A 449 9.59 -10.28 24.17
CA TYR A 449 9.04 -9.99 25.49
C TYR A 449 9.73 -10.81 26.58
N GLU A 450 10.22 -10.11 27.60
CA GLU A 450 10.83 -10.70 28.81
C GLU A 450 9.93 -10.48 30.03
N PRO A 451 9.89 -11.41 31.01
CA PRO A 451 9.18 -11.20 32.26
C PRO A 451 9.66 -9.93 32.98
N ASP A 452 8.74 -9.09 33.43
CA ASP A 452 9.07 -7.91 34.23
C ASP A 452 9.36 -8.33 35.68
N PRO A 453 10.60 -8.19 36.18
CA PRO A 453 10.94 -8.63 37.54
C PRO A 453 10.22 -7.82 38.63
N GLN A 454 9.69 -6.64 38.30
CA GLN A 454 8.96 -5.78 39.25
C GLN A 454 7.43 -5.98 39.18
N ARG A 455 6.92 -6.67 38.16
CA ARG A 455 5.48 -6.90 37.97
C ARG A 455 5.22 -8.35 37.61
N GLU A 456 4.97 -9.16 38.63
CA GLU A 456 4.69 -10.59 38.46
C GLU A 456 3.51 -10.80 37.50
N GLY A 457 3.72 -11.60 36.45
CA GLY A 457 2.69 -11.87 35.43
C GLY A 457 2.62 -10.84 34.31
N GLU A 458 3.53 -9.88 34.22
CA GLU A 458 3.67 -9.01 33.05
C GLU A 458 4.98 -9.30 32.31
N TRP A 459 4.96 -9.21 30.98
CA TRP A 459 6.14 -9.21 30.14
C TRP A 459 6.24 -7.88 29.41
N ARG A 460 7.45 -7.35 29.31
CA ARG A 460 7.79 -6.08 28.66
C ARG A 460 8.73 -6.34 27.49
N ILE A 461 8.81 -5.39 26.56
CA ILE A 461 9.77 -5.46 25.45
C ILE A 461 11.20 -5.37 26.01
N GLY A 462 12.02 -6.36 25.66
CA GLY A 462 13.46 -6.34 25.88
C GLY A 462 14.23 -5.98 24.61
N ARG A 463 13.74 -6.42 23.44
CA ARG A 463 14.38 -6.20 22.14
C ARG A 463 13.36 -6.11 21.02
N ILE A 464 13.70 -5.34 19.99
CA ILE A 464 13.02 -5.32 18.70
C ILE A 464 14.04 -5.68 17.62
N TYR A 465 13.67 -6.58 16.72
CA TYR A 465 14.46 -6.93 15.54
C TYR A 465 13.67 -6.62 14.28
N ASP A 466 14.37 -6.21 13.22
CA ASP A 466 13.82 -6.24 11.88
C ASP A 466 14.03 -7.63 11.23
N ARG A 467 13.70 -7.74 9.93
CA ARG A 467 13.85 -8.98 9.17
C ARG A 467 15.31 -9.36 8.89
N HIS A 468 16.23 -8.41 9.06
CA HIS A 468 17.67 -8.54 8.87
C HIS A 468 18.42 -8.75 10.18
N GLU A 469 17.67 -8.95 11.27
CA GLU A 469 18.20 -9.11 12.62
C GLU A 469 18.98 -7.92 13.17
N ASN A 470 18.89 -6.75 12.53
CA ASN A 470 19.30 -5.52 13.20
C ASN A 470 18.50 -5.41 14.49
N CYS A 471 19.10 -4.96 15.59
CA CYS A 471 18.48 -5.03 16.90
C CYS A 471 18.47 -3.68 17.62
N GLN A 472 17.30 -3.31 18.13
CA GLN A 472 17.17 -2.30 19.18
C GLN A 472 17.06 -2.97 20.55
N HIS A 473 17.96 -2.60 21.46
CA HIS A 473 18.04 -3.07 22.83
C HIS A 473 17.37 -2.10 23.80
N PHE A 474 16.49 -2.59 24.66
CA PHE A 474 15.81 -1.82 25.70
C PHE A 474 16.37 -2.18 27.08
N SER A 475 17.08 -1.24 27.71
CA SER A 475 17.78 -1.48 28.99
C SER A 475 16.98 -0.94 30.17
N TRP A 476 16.66 -1.80 31.13
CA TRP A 476 15.82 -1.46 32.28
C TRP A 476 16.63 -1.46 33.59
N ASN A 477 16.33 -0.53 34.50
CA ASN A 477 16.94 -0.52 35.84
C ASN A 477 16.23 -1.50 36.80
N GLU A 478 16.77 -1.66 38.01
CA GLU A 478 16.19 -2.49 39.06
C GLU A 478 14.78 -2.04 39.46
N ALA A 479 14.44 -0.76 39.31
CA ALA A 479 13.10 -0.22 39.57
C ALA A 479 12.10 -0.46 38.43
N GLY A 480 12.51 -1.15 37.35
CA GLY A 480 11.65 -1.45 36.20
C GLY A 480 11.44 -0.28 35.24
N GLN A 481 12.29 0.76 35.28
CA GLN A 481 12.25 1.91 34.38
C GLN A 481 13.22 1.73 33.20
N LEU A 482 12.82 2.18 32.02
CA LEU A 482 13.65 2.14 30.81
C LEU A 482 14.73 3.23 30.88
N THR A 483 16.00 2.84 30.91
CA THR A 483 17.12 3.78 31.08
C THR A 483 17.89 4.06 29.80
N ALA A 484 17.89 3.12 28.86
CA ALA A 484 18.54 3.32 27.57
C ALA A 484 17.86 2.52 26.45
N ILE A 485 17.95 3.06 25.24
CA ILE A 485 17.67 2.35 23.99
C ILE A 485 18.92 2.45 23.13
N ALA A 486 19.42 1.32 22.63
CA ALA A 486 20.63 1.28 21.82
C ALA A 486 20.48 0.35 20.62
N GLY A 487 21.11 0.71 19.50
CA GLY A 487 21.29 -0.17 18.35
C GLY A 487 22.47 -1.12 18.54
N ASP A 488 22.41 -2.29 17.94
CA ASP A 488 23.52 -3.26 17.88
C ASP A 488 24.74 -2.75 17.08
N ASN A 489 24.53 -1.80 16.19
CA ASN A 489 25.58 -1.10 15.44
C ASN A 489 26.33 -0.03 16.25
N GLU A 490 26.01 0.14 17.54
CA GLU A 490 26.56 1.15 18.46
C GLU A 490 26.37 2.62 18.03
N ALA A 491 25.66 2.88 16.91
CA ALA A 491 25.43 4.22 16.41
C ALA A 491 24.23 4.88 17.09
N LEU A 492 23.15 4.13 17.35
CA LEU A 492 22.04 4.62 18.17
C LEU A 492 22.33 4.35 19.65
N ASP A 493 22.39 5.41 20.45
CA ASP A 493 22.40 5.34 21.92
C ASP A 493 21.58 6.50 22.48
N VAL A 494 20.48 6.18 23.14
CA VAL A 494 19.55 7.13 23.74
C VAL A 494 19.43 6.86 25.24
N ARG A 495 19.56 7.90 26.04
CA ARG A 495 19.46 7.87 27.50
C ARG A 495 18.22 8.60 27.98
N LEU A 496 17.51 7.94 28.90
CA LEU A 496 16.26 8.42 29.48
C LEU A 496 16.51 8.86 30.93
N SER A 497 15.87 9.96 31.32
CA SER A 497 15.93 10.51 32.69
C SER A 497 14.53 10.73 33.22
N TYR A 498 14.34 10.55 34.53
CA TYR A 498 13.03 10.55 35.17
C TYR A 498 12.94 11.63 36.24
N GLU A 499 11.77 12.23 36.40
CA GLU A 499 11.50 13.14 37.51
C GLU A 499 11.21 12.33 38.80
N PRO A 500 11.65 12.81 39.98
CA PRO A 500 11.66 12.01 41.20
C PRO A 500 10.33 11.92 41.94
N GLN A 501 9.34 12.76 41.64
CA GLN A 501 8.09 12.86 42.39
C GLN A 501 7.11 11.75 42.00
N HIS A 502 6.92 11.51 40.71
CA HIS A 502 5.98 10.51 40.18
C HIS A 502 6.68 9.41 39.38
N GLY A 503 7.99 9.54 39.13
CA GLY A 503 8.76 8.60 38.33
C GLY A 503 8.45 8.70 36.83
N ARG A 504 8.02 9.88 36.35
CA ARG A 504 7.69 10.14 34.94
C ARG A 504 8.92 10.45 34.12
N LEU A 505 8.87 10.15 32.82
CA LEU A 505 9.97 10.45 31.90
C LEU A 505 10.15 11.97 31.78
N ALA A 506 11.29 12.49 32.21
CA ALA A 506 11.57 13.92 32.22
C ALA A 506 12.27 14.41 30.95
N ALA A 507 13.25 13.66 30.44
CA ALA A 507 14.02 14.06 29.27
C ALA A 507 14.72 12.89 28.59
N LEU A 508 14.97 13.05 27.29
CA LEU A 508 15.78 12.15 26.48
C LEU A 508 17.00 12.84 25.92
N HIS A 509 18.09 12.09 25.84
CA HIS A 509 19.34 12.53 25.28
C HIS A 509 19.90 11.48 24.33
N GLN A 510 20.45 11.91 23.20
CA GLN A 510 21.31 11.08 22.37
C GLN A 510 22.73 11.12 22.94
N VAL A 511 23.40 9.98 23.04
CA VAL A 511 24.84 9.93 23.32
C VAL A 511 25.59 10.07 22.01
N VAL A 512 26.39 11.13 21.87
CA VAL A 512 27.18 11.39 20.68
C VAL A 512 28.61 11.68 21.09
N ALA A 513 29.55 10.83 20.67
CA ALA A 513 30.96 10.90 21.08
C ALA A 513 31.18 10.99 22.61
N GLY A 514 30.30 10.33 23.39
CA GLY A 514 30.32 10.34 24.85
C GLY A 514 29.63 11.54 25.51
N GLU A 515 29.12 12.50 24.75
CA GLU A 515 28.36 13.65 25.25
C GLU A 515 26.84 13.40 25.16
N LEU A 516 26.09 13.88 26.15
CA LEU A 516 24.62 13.84 26.14
C LEU A 516 24.06 15.06 25.41
N ARG A 517 23.40 14.84 24.27
CA ARG A 517 22.71 15.89 23.51
C ARG A 517 21.20 15.79 23.74
N PRO A 518 20.52 16.86 24.19
CA PRO A 518 19.09 16.82 24.44
C PRO A 518 18.31 16.56 23.16
N LEU A 519 17.24 15.77 23.26
CA LEU A 519 16.30 15.49 22.16
C LEU A 519 14.92 16.10 22.46
N VAL A 520 14.39 15.81 23.65
CA VAL A 520 13.09 16.31 24.11
C VAL A 520 13.03 16.35 25.63
N ASN A 521 12.27 17.30 26.17
CA ASN A 521 11.97 17.45 27.59
C ASN A 521 10.46 17.49 27.85
N TYR A 522 10.04 16.94 28.98
CA TYR A 522 8.65 16.86 29.43
C TYR A 522 8.46 17.54 30.77
N ARG A 523 7.30 18.18 30.96
CA ARG A 523 6.91 18.78 32.24
C ARG A 523 5.55 18.28 32.69
N TYR A 524 5.40 18.16 34.00
CA TYR A 524 4.23 17.59 34.65
C TYR A 524 3.62 18.56 35.65
N ASN A 525 2.31 18.45 35.87
CA ASN A 525 1.65 19.09 37.01
C ASN A 525 1.90 18.29 38.31
N PRO A 526 1.50 18.81 39.50
CA PRO A 526 1.67 18.08 40.77
C PRO A 526 0.94 16.73 40.86
N GLN A 527 0.02 16.42 39.93
CA GLN A 527 -0.68 15.14 39.81
C GLN A 527 0.07 14.15 38.90
N GLY A 528 1.18 14.55 38.27
CA GLY A 528 1.96 13.70 37.38
C GLY A 528 1.38 13.57 35.98
N GLN A 529 0.54 14.53 35.55
CA GLN A 529 -0.03 14.61 34.21
C GLN A 529 0.83 15.51 33.32
N LEU A 530 1.10 15.09 32.08
CA LEU A 530 1.92 15.83 31.13
C LEU A 530 1.27 17.18 30.79
N ILE A 531 2.01 18.27 30.91
CA ILE A 531 1.51 19.64 30.62
C ILE A 531 2.28 20.36 29.53
N ALA A 532 3.51 19.95 29.23
CA ALA A 532 4.31 20.55 28.16
C ALA A 532 5.36 19.59 27.60
N VAL A 533 5.67 19.77 26.32
CA VAL A 533 6.72 19.08 25.57
C VAL A 533 7.62 20.14 24.94
N GLN A 534 8.94 20.01 25.11
CA GLN A 534 9.93 20.93 24.57
C GLN A 534 10.96 20.17 23.73
N ASP A 535 11.23 20.66 22.51
CA ASP A 535 12.24 20.08 21.63
C ASP A 535 13.68 20.45 22.05
N ALA A 536 14.67 19.95 21.29
CA ALA A 536 16.09 20.16 21.55
C ALA A 536 16.59 21.62 21.41
N ASP A 537 15.86 22.52 20.73
CA ASP A 537 16.20 23.95 20.76
C ASP A 537 15.40 24.72 21.85
N GLY A 538 14.60 24.03 22.66
CA GLY A 538 13.82 24.60 23.75
C GLY A 538 12.46 25.17 23.32
N VAL A 539 11.99 24.88 22.09
CA VAL A 539 10.66 25.29 21.63
C VAL A 539 9.62 24.38 22.28
N GLU A 540 8.61 24.98 22.91
CA GLU A 540 7.48 24.23 23.48
C GLU A 540 6.50 23.82 22.38
N THR A 541 6.68 22.60 21.87
CA THR A 541 5.93 22.06 20.72
C THR A 541 4.48 21.77 21.05
N ARG A 542 4.20 21.35 22.29
CA ARG A 542 2.86 21.02 22.78
C ARG A 542 2.63 21.48 24.21
N ARG A 543 1.39 21.89 24.50
CA ARG A 543 0.85 22.09 25.86
C ARG A 543 -0.41 21.27 26.07
N PHE A 544 -0.67 20.89 27.32
CA PHE A 544 -1.87 20.16 27.70
C PHE A 544 -2.46 20.72 29.00
N SER A 545 -3.78 20.73 29.09
CA SER A 545 -4.50 20.96 30.34
C SER A 545 -5.44 19.81 30.63
N TRP A 546 -5.81 19.64 31.90
CA TRP A 546 -6.55 18.48 32.39
C TRP A 546 -7.80 18.93 33.13
N ASP A 547 -8.90 18.23 32.92
CA ASP A 547 -10.16 18.45 33.60
C ASP A 547 -10.13 17.74 34.97
N ARG A 548 -10.46 18.48 36.02
CA ARG A 548 -10.31 17.98 37.39
C ARG A 548 -11.39 16.96 37.77
N ALA A 549 -12.55 17.00 37.14
CA ALA A 549 -13.67 16.13 37.48
C ALA A 549 -13.52 14.74 36.85
N SER A 550 -13.12 14.69 35.58
CA SER A 550 -12.94 13.46 34.81
C SER A 550 -11.51 12.90 34.85
N ASP A 551 -10.52 13.72 35.22
CA ASP A 551 -9.08 13.41 35.12
C ASP A 551 -8.60 13.17 33.67
N LEU A 552 -9.34 13.72 32.69
CA LEU A 552 -9.05 13.60 31.27
C LEU A 552 -8.50 14.91 30.69
N MET A 553 -7.85 14.83 29.53
CA MET A 553 -7.35 16.00 28.82
C MET A 553 -8.48 17.00 28.52
N ALA A 554 -8.40 18.18 29.12
CA ALA A 554 -9.31 19.30 28.88
C ALA A 554 -8.92 20.09 27.63
N SER A 555 -7.63 20.22 27.32
CA SER A 555 -7.19 20.84 26.07
C SER A 555 -5.78 20.41 25.67
N HIS A 556 -5.46 20.59 24.39
CA HIS A 556 -4.09 20.62 23.91
C HIS A 556 -3.83 21.86 23.05
N SER A 557 -2.60 22.38 23.09
CA SER A 557 -2.17 23.50 22.25
C SER A 557 -0.92 23.16 21.46
N TYR A 558 -0.81 23.76 20.28
CA TYR A 558 0.37 23.73 19.42
C TYR A 558 1.36 24.85 19.78
N ALA A 559 2.60 24.75 19.27
CA ALA A 559 3.64 25.77 19.43
C ALA A 559 3.17 27.17 18.99
N THR A 560 2.34 27.23 17.94
CA THR A 560 1.75 28.45 17.38
C THR A 560 0.73 29.14 18.29
N GLY A 561 0.22 28.45 19.32
CA GLY A 561 -0.82 28.94 20.22
C GLY A 561 -2.24 28.45 19.92
N LEU A 562 -2.48 27.84 18.75
CA LEU A 562 -3.77 27.19 18.45
C LEU A 562 -4.09 26.15 19.52
N THR A 563 -5.30 26.20 20.08
CA THR A 563 -5.72 25.33 21.18
C THR A 563 -7.00 24.60 20.83
N VAL A 564 -7.09 23.31 21.15
CA VAL A 564 -8.31 22.53 21.04
C VAL A 564 -8.76 22.14 22.44
N ALA A 565 -9.95 22.56 22.83
CA ALA A 565 -10.52 22.33 24.16
C ALA A 565 -11.74 21.41 24.10
N TYR A 566 -11.86 20.49 25.05
CA TYR A 566 -12.82 19.40 25.08
C TYR A 566 -13.77 19.50 26.28
N GLN A 567 -15.03 19.09 26.07
CA GLN A 567 -16.00 18.87 27.13
C GLN A 567 -16.38 17.40 27.17
N TRP A 568 -16.43 16.85 28.38
CA TRP A 568 -16.59 15.43 28.65
C TRP A 568 -17.93 15.14 29.33
N GLN A 569 -18.54 14.02 28.97
CA GLN A 569 -19.67 13.43 29.70
C GLN A 569 -19.44 11.93 29.92
N PRO A 570 -20.04 11.31 30.96
CA PRO A 570 -19.96 9.88 31.15
C PRO A 570 -20.48 9.13 29.91
N ALA A 571 -19.77 8.08 29.49
CA ALA A 571 -20.26 7.18 28.44
C ALA A 571 -21.26 6.18 29.03
N ARG A 572 -21.91 5.38 28.17
CA ARG A 572 -22.82 4.30 28.61
C ARG A 572 -22.13 3.28 29.50
N ASP A 573 -20.90 2.89 29.15
CA ASP A 573 -20.03 2.15 30.06
C ASP A 573 -19.41 3.16 31.06
N PRO A 574 -19.75 3.08 32.35
CA PRO A 574 -19.35 4.07 33.35
C PRO A 574 -17.84 4.10 33.62
N ARG A 575 -17.07 3.14 33.08
CA ARG A 575 -15.59 3.18 33.12
C ARG A 575 -15.01 4.24 32.20
N TYR A 576 -15.77 4.71 31.22
CA TYR A 576 -15.27 5.60 30.18
C TYR A 576 -16.07 6.90 30.13
N TRP A 577 -15.45 7.89 29.52
CA TRP A 577 -16.05 9.17 29.19
C TRP A 577 -15.96 9.39 27.69
N ARG A 578 -16.87 10.21 27.18
CA ARG A 578 -16.89 10.65 25.79
C ARG A 578 -16.83 12.15 25.68
N VAL A 579 -16.17 12.62 24.63
CA VAL A 579 -16.27 14.01 24.19
C VAL A 579 -17.65 14.21 23.56
N TYR A 580 -18.38 15.22 24.02
CA TYR A 580 -19.66 15.64 23.41
C TYR A 580 -19.57 17.04 22.78
N GLU A 581 -18.55 17.84 23.13
CA GLU A 581 -18.29 19.12 22.51
C GLU A 581 -16.78 19.39 22.46
N TYR A 582 -16.30 20.04 21.40
CA TYR A 582 -14.97 20.63 21.40
C TYR A 582 -14.94 21.99 20.68
N GLN A 583 -13.96 22.80 21.04
CA GLN A 583 -13.73 24.13 20.49
C GLN A 583 -12.29 24.25 20.00
N VAL A 584 -12.12 24.89 18.84
CA VAL A 584 -10.82 25.31 18.32
C VAL A 584 -10.67 26.79 18.60
N LEU A 585 -9.62 27.15 19.32
CA LEU A 585 -9.36 28.48 19.85
C LEU A 585 -8.06 29.03 19.27
N ASP A 586 -8.03 30.33 18.98
CA ASP A 586 -6.78 31.02 18.66
C ASP A 586 -5.91 31.25 19.92
N ASP A 587 -4.76 31.89 19.73
CA ASP A 587 -3.80 32.20 20.79
C ASP A 587 -4.35 33.22 21.82
N GLN A 588 -5.40 33.95 21.46
CA GLN A 588 -6.14 34.90 22.31
C GLN A 588 -7.39 34.28 22.95
N GLN A 589 -7.60 32.96 22.79
CA GLN A 589 -8.76 32.21 23.28
C GLN A 589 -10.10 32.58 22.61
N HIS A 590 -10.08 33.20 21.43
CA HIS A 590 -11.29 33.36 20.63
C HIS A 590 -11.65 32.04 19.94
N CYS A 591 -12.94 31.69 20.00
CA CYS A 591 -13.45 30.49 19.36
C CYS A 591 -13.48 30.65 17.83
N LEU A 592 -12.60 29.91 17.15
CA LEU A 592 -12.57 29.76 15.69
C LEU A 592 -13.62 28.77 15.23
N GLU A 593 -13.71 27.61 15.90
CA GLU A 593 -14.67 26.56 15.55
C GLU A 593 -15.29 25.98 16.81
N ARG A 594 -16.57 25.60 16.72
CA ARG A 594 -17.28 24.90 17.79
C ARG A 594 -18.01 23.71 17.19
N TRP A 595 -17.78 22.56 17.79
CA TRP A 595 -18.26 21.26 17.32
C TRP A 595 -19.05 20.58 18.42
N LEU A 596 -20.28 20.18 18.11
CA LEU A 596 -21.17 19.41 18.96
C LEU A 596 -21.27 17.98 18.41
N ILE A 597 -21.12 16.99 19.27
CA ILE A 597 -21.25 15.56 18.98
C ILE A 597 -22.43 15.06 19.83
N ASP A 598 -23.63 15.15 19.26
CA ASP A 598 -24.85 14.66 19.90
C ASP A 598 -25.03 13.19 19.58
N ALA A 599 -24.70 12.31 20.52
CA ALA A 599 -24.61 10.88 20.30
C ALA A 599 -25.49 10.10 21.26
N ASP A 600 -26.26 9.17 20.68
CA ASP A 600 -27.08 8.20 21.38
C ASP A 600 -26.39 6.82 21.29
N GLU A 601 -25.88 6.33 22.43
CA GLU A 601 -25.20 5.03 22.51
C GLU A 601 -26.16 3.84 22.53
N GLU A 602 -27.44 4.06 22.82
CA GLU A 602 -28.47 3.01 22.78
C GLU A 602 -28.94 2.81 21.32
N ASP A 603 -29.22 3.92 20.64
CA ASP A 603 -29.55 3.93 19.21
C ASP A 603 -28.32 3.77 18.29
N ARG A 604 -27.10 3.81 18.85
CA ARG A 604 -25.80 3.72 18.16
C ARG A 604 -25.70 4.70 16.99
N SER A 605 -26.03 5.96 17.27
CA SER A 605 -26.01 7.03 16.27
C SER A 605 -25.46 8.34 16.83
N ALA A 606 -24.93 9.19 15.94
CA ALA A 606 -24.47 10.52 16.31
C ALA A 606 -24.82 11.55 15.22
N THR A 607 -25.25 12.72 15.66
CA THR A 607 -25.32 13.93 14.84
C THR A 607 -24.18 14.86 15.23
N VAL A 608 -23.26 15.10 14.30
CA VAL A 608 -22.08 15.95 14.52
C VAL A 608 -22.29 17.26 13.80
N THR A 609 -22.42 18.35 14.57
CA THR A 609 -22.65 19.69 14.04
C THR A 609 -21.44 20.56 14.30
N CYS A 610 -20.82 21.05 13.23
CA CYS A 610 -20.01 22.25 13.33
C CYS A 610 -20.95 23.45 13.21
N PHE A 611 -21.02 24.32 14.23
CA PHE A 611 -21.92 25.51 14.26
C PHE A 611 -21.72 26.50 13.09
N SER A 612 -20.75 26.19 12.24
CA SER A 612 -20.29 26.98 11.13
C SER A 612 -20.02 26.20 9.85
N GLY A 613 -20.02 24.86 9.91
CA GLY A 613 -19.38 23.97 8.92
C GLY A 613 -20.26 22.79 8.48
N GLY A 614 -21.55 22.86 8.81
CA GLY A 614 -22.53 21.83 8.45
C GLY A 614 -22.71 20.75 9.52
N THR A 615 -23.62 19.82 9.22
CA THR A 615 -24.01 18.73 10.12
C THR A 615 -23.85 17.41 9.39
N THR A 616 -23.25 16.43 10.04
CA THR A 616 -23.12 15.06 9.54
C THR A 616 -23.86 14.09 10.45
N GLN A 617 -24.29 12.95 9.92
CA GLN A 617 -24.95 11.90 10.70
C GLN A 617 -24.19 10.59 10.55
N HIS A 618 -24.09 9.85 11.65
CA HIS A 618 -23.28 8.65 11.76
C HIS A 618 -24.09 7.56 12.46
N ARG A 619 -23.97 6.32 12.00
CA ARG A 619 -24.47 5.14 12.71
C ARG A 619 -23.42 4.04 12.75
N TRP A 620 -23.47 3.22 13.80
CA TRP A 620 -22.55 2.12 13.99
C TRP A 620 -23.22 0.87 14.55
N ASP A 621 -22.52 -0.25 14.45
CA ASP A 621 -22.97 -1.53 14.99
C ASP A 621 -22.49 -1.78 16.44
N GLU A 622 -22.69 -2.99 16.97
CA GLU A 622 -22.30 -3.35 18.35
C GLU A 622 -20.80 -3.29 18.59
N LEU A 623 -20.01 -3.39 17.51
CA LEU A 623 -18.57 -3.27 17.56
C LEU A 623 -18.11 -1.80 17.43
N CYS A 624 -19.01 -0.82 17.33
CA CYS A 624 -18.66 0.56 17.02
C CYS A 624 -18.03 0.74 15.62
N ARG A 625 -18.34 -0.14 14.66
CA ARG A 625 -17.96 0.02 13.24
C ARG A 625 -19.04 0.87 12.55
N ILE A 626 -18.64 1.91 11.82
CA ILE A 626 -19.58 2.78 11.12
C ILE A 626 -20.32 1.98 10.03
N THR A 627 -21.64 1.97 10.05
CA THR A 627 -22.49 1.30 9.05
C THR A 627 -23.13 2.28 8.08
N ASP A 628 -23.44 3.49 8.55
CA ASP A 628 -24.07 4.54 7.76
C ASP A 628 -23.44 5.89 8.08
N TYR A 629 -23.23 6.69 7.05
CA TYR A 629 -22.72 8.04 7.14
C TYR A 629 -23.47 8.94 6.16
N ILE A 630 -24.03 10.04 6.67
CA ILE A 630 -24.59 11.11 5.84
C ILE A 630 -23.66 12.30 6.00
N ASP A 631 -23.04 12.69 4.90
CA ASP A 631 -22.18 13.86 4.90
C ASP A 631 -23.00 15.16 5.05
N SER A 632 -22.30 16.28 5.14
CA SER A 632 -22.93 17.60 5.32
C SER A 632 -23.73 18.12 4.12
N TYR A 633 -23.76 17.39 3.01
CA TYR A 633 -24.54 17.69 1.81
C TYR A 633 -25.72 16.74 1.62
N GLY A 634 -25.87 15.74 2.48
CA GLY A 634 -26.92 14.73 2.39
C GLY A 634 -26.51 13.49 1.59
N ALA A 635 -25.25 13.38 1.17
CA ALA A 635 -24.76 12.20 0.47
C ALA A 635 -24.70 11.02 1.46
N HIS A 636 -25.41 9.94 1.16
CA HIS A 636 -25.54 8.77 2.03
C HIS A 636 -24.57 7.67 1.62
N TRP A 637 -23.69 7.33 2.54
CA TRP A 637 -22.69 6.28 2.44
C TRP A 637 -23.07 5.14 3.38
N ARG A 638 -22.94 3.90 2.92
CA ARG A 638 -23.16 2.71 3.73
C ARG A 638 -21.97 1.77 3.65
N TYR A 639 -21.66 1.12 4.76
CA TYR A 639 -20.52 0.22 4.90
C TYR A 639 -21.02 -1.14 5.36
N ARG A 640 -20.63 -2.19 4.64
CA ARG A 640 -20.95 -3.58 4.99
C ARG A 640 -19.69 -4.24 5.52
N TRP A 641 -19.76 -4.70 6.75
CA TRP A 641 -18.68 -5.42 7.42
C TRP A 641 -18.96 -6.93 7.45
N ALA A 642 -17.92 -7.73 7.64
CA ALA A 642 -18.06 -9.16 7.91
C ALA A 642 -18.86 -9.42 9.21
N GLU A 643 -19.56 -10.57 9.26
CA GLU A 643 -20.36 -10.97 10.44
C GLU A 643 -19.50 -11.14 11.69
N GLN A 644 -18.29 -11.65 11.51
CA GLN A 644 -17.24 -11.78 12.52
C GLN A 644 -16.04 -10.95 12.06
N GLY A 645 -15.33 -10.32 13.01
CA GLY A 645 -14.11 -9.59 12.73
C GLY A 645 -14.28 -8.14 12.23
N ASP A 646 -13.21 -7.55 11.70
CA ASP A 646 -13.15 -6.13 11.27
C ASP A 646 -12.91 -5.91 9.78
N LEU A 647 -13.36 -6.85 8.96
CA LEU A 647 -13.15 -6.78 7.52
C LEU A 647 -14.30 -6.03 6.85
N LEU A 648 -13.97 -4.92 6.17
CA LEU A 648 -14.92 -4.16 5.36
C LEU A 648 -15.14 -4.93 4.06
N MET A 649 -16.36 -5.41 3.81
CA MET A 649 -16.72 -6.23 2.65
C MET A 649 -17.28 -5.40 1.50
N ALA A 650 -17.91 -4.26 1.78
CA ALA A 650 -18.38 -3.35 0.73
C ALA A 650 -18.55 -1.91 1.22
N THR A 651 -18.31 -0.95 0.32
CA THR A 651 -18.69 0.46 0.46
C THR A 651 -19.77 0.78 -0.59
N LEU A 652 -20.92 1.26 -0.14
CA LEU A 652 -22.01 1.72 -0.99
C LEU A 652 -22.03 3.24 -0.92
N ALA A 653 -21.67 3.89 -2.03
CA ALA A 653 -21.72 5.34 -2.17
C ALA A 653 -23.06 5.79 -2.79
N PRO A 654 -23.35 7.11 -2.80
CA PRO A 654 -24.51 7.66 -3.50
C PRO A 654 -24.61 7.20 -4.96
N GLY A 655 -25.85 7.02 -5.44
CA GLY A 655 -26.13 6.60 -6.82
C GLY A 655 -25.96 5.10 -7.10
N ASP A 656 -26.17 4.23 -6.10
CA ASP A 656 -26.06 2.76 -6.22
C ASP A 656 -24.65 2.23 -6.59
N ARG A 657 -23.61 3.06 -6.38
CA ARG A 657 -22.20 2.68 -6.59
C ARG A 657 -21.73 1.76 -5.48
N VAL A 658 -21.19 0.61 -5.85
CA VAL A 658 -20.71 -0.40 -4.89
C VAL A 658 -19.27 -0.76 -5.18
N TRP A 659 -18.39 -0.54 -4.20
CA TRP A 659 -17.09 -1.20 -4.13
C TRP A 659 -17.20 -2.43 -3.25
N ALA A 660 -16.70 -3.57 -3.72
CA ALA A 660 -16.65 -4.81 -2.95
C ALA A 660 -15.20 -5.23 -2.71
N TYR A 661 -14.95 -5.85 -1.55
CA TYR A 661 -13.62 -6.21 -1.08
C TYR A 661 -13.62 -7.67 -0.63
N ASP A 662 -12.60 -8.43 -1.05
CA ASP A 662 -12.34 -9.78 -0.57
C ASP A 662 -10.97 -9.86 0.09
N TYR A 663 -10.81 -10.79 1.02
CA TYR A 663 -9.59 -10.98 1.80
C TYR A 663 -9.11 -12.43 1.70
N ASP A 664 -7.82 -12.65 1.89
CA ASP A 664 -7.25 -14.00 2.05
C ASP A 664 -7.48 -14.55 3.48
N GLU A 665 -7.05 -15.78 3.73
CA GLU A 665 -7.15 -16.43 5.05
C GLU A 665 -6.39 -15.66 6.16
N ARG A 666 -5.48 -14.75 5.79
CA ARG A 666 -4.69 -13.93 6.70
C ARG A 666 -5.23 -12.50 6.85
N ALA A 667 -6.46 -12.25 6.38
CA ALA A 667 -7.09 -10.95 6.35
C ALA A 667 -6.35 -9.87 5.51
N ASN A 668 -5.51 -10.26 4.54
CA ASN A 668 -4.95 -9.32 3.57
C ASN A 668 -5.98 -9.07 2.44
N LEU A 669 -6.12 -7.82 1.98
CA LEU A 669 -7.03 -7.46 0.90
C LEU A 669 -6.61 -8.12 -0.42
N SER A 670 -7.33 -9.14 -0.87
CA SER A 670 -6.98 -9.97 -2.03
C SER A 670 -7.70 -9.55 -3.31
N MET A 671 -8.87 -8.90 -3.22
CA MET A 671 -9.58 -8.35 -4.38
C MET A 671 -10.30 -7.06 -4.04
N VAL A 672 -10.29 -6.12 -4.98
CA VAL A 672 -11.19 -4.96 -5.02
C VAL A 672 -12.01 -5.04 -6.30
N ARG A 673 -13.34 -4.95 -6.20
CA ARG A 673 -14.24 -4.82 -7.34
C ARG A 673 -14.87 -3.44 -7.34
N ASP A 674 -14.77 -2.74 -8.47
CA ASP A 674 -15.32 -1.39 -8.65
C ASP A 674 -16.82 -1.41 -9.02
N PRO A 675 -17.51 -0.25 -9.01
CA PRO A 675 -18.90 -0.13 -9.46
C PRO A 675 -19.19 -0.54 -10.91
N LEU A 676 -18.17 -0.60 -11.79
CA LEU A 676 -18.29 -1.09 -13.16
C LEU A 676 -18.10 -2.62 -13.25
N GLY A 677 -17.84 -3.29 -12.12
CA GLY A 677 -17.61 -4.73 -12.02
C GLY A 677 -16.19 -5.16 -12.36
N GLN A 678 -15.28 -4.21 -12.62
CA GLN A 678 -13.88 -4.48 -12.88
C GLN A 678 -13.14 -4.83 -11.58
N THR A 679 -12.10 -5.64 -11.67
CA THR A 679 -11.42 -6.18 -10.48
C THR A 679 -9.92 -5.93 -10.50
N THR A 680 -9.40 -5.44 -9.37
CA THR A 680 -7.98 -5.49 -9.03
C THR A 680 -7.77 -6.66 -8.07
N THR A 681 -6.78 -7.52 -8.31
CA THR A 681 -6.50 -8.71 -7.47
C THR A 681 -5.05 -8.73 -7.02
N THR A 682 -4.81 -9.07 -5.76
CA THR A 682 -3.48 -9.19 -5.17
C THR A 682 -3.31 -10.58 -4.57
N LEU A 683 -2.26 -11.28 -4.98
CA LEU A 683 -1.77 -12.50 -4.33
C LEU A 683 -0.70 -12.12 -3.32
N TRP A 684 -0.86 -12.55 -2.07
CA TRP A 684 0.05 -12.21 -0.98
C TRP A 684 1.07 -13.33 -0.70
N HIS A 685 2.23 -12.94 -0.19
CA HIS A 685 3.26 -13.85 0.31
C HIS A 685 2.69 -14.70 1.47
N PRO A 686 3.06 -15.98 1.63
CA PRO A 686 2.49 -16.85 2.66
C PRO A 686 2.85 -16.44 4.11
N SER A 687 4.00 -15.79 4.31
CA SER A 687 4.50 -15.39 5.63
C SER A 687 4.41 -13.90 5.91
N TYR A 688 4.42 -13.05 4.87
CA TYR A 688 4.43 -11.60 5.00
C TYR A 688 3.26 -10.98 4.23
N ALA A 689 2.79 -9.80 4.61
CA ALA A 689 1.80 -9.05 3.84
C ALA A 689 2.47 -8.33 2.65
N PHE A 690 3.25 -9.06 1.84
CA PHE A 690 3.93 -8.54 0.64
C PHE A 690 3.26 -9.10 -0.62
N PRO A 691 2.99 -8.29 -1.65
CA PRO A 691 2.36 -8.79 -2.88
C PRO A 691 3.34 -9.66 -3.65
N LEU A 692 2.94 -10.86 -4.06
CA LEU A 692 3.65 -11.71 -5.03
C LEU A 692 3.22 -11.41 -6.47
N LYS A 693 1.95 -11.06 -6.65
CA LYS A 693 1.35 -10.77 -7.95
C LYS A 693 0.18 -9.83 -7.80
N GLU A 694 0.12 -8.82 -8.65
CA GLU A 694 -1.00 -7.89 -8.75
C GLU A 694 -1.55 -7.92 -10.17
N VAL A 695 -2.87 -7.96 -10.30
CA VAL A 695 -3.58 -7.98 -11.57
C VAL A 695 -4.53 -6.81 -11.60
N GLN A 696 -4.34 -5.91 -12.56
CA GLN A 696 -5.15 -4.72 -12.77
C GLN A 696 -6.42 -5.03 -13.59
N PRO A 697 -7.42 -4.13 -13.60
CA PRO A 697 -8.64 -4.26 -14.39
C PRO A 697 -8.46 -4.55 -15.88
N ASP A 698 -7.41 -3.98 -16.49
CA ASP A 698 -7.04 -4.14 -17.90
C ASP A 698 -6.29 -5.46 -18.18
N GLY A 699 -6.02 -6.25 -17.14
CA GLY A 699 -5.25 -7.49 -17.22
C GLY A 699 -3.74 -7.30 -17.08
N ALA A 700 -3.25 -6.08 -16.85
CA ALA A 700 -1.84 -5.83 -16.58
C ALA A 700 -1.40 -6.54 -15.30
N VAL A 701 -0.25 -7.20 -15.35
CA VAL A 701 0.25 -8.05 -14.26
C VAL A 701 1.61 -7.58 -13.77
N TRP A 702 1.69 -7.24 -12.50
CA TRP A 702 2.97 -7.05 -11.79
C TRP A 702 3.32 -8.31 -11.00
N GLN A 703 4.59 -8.69 -11.00
CA GLN A 703 5.09 -9.84 -10.23
C GLN A 703 6.31 -9.44 -9.42
N TYR A 704 6.39 -9.97 -8.21
CA TYR A 704 7.43 -9.65 -7.24
C TYR A 704 8.05 -10.94 -6.71
N GLU A 705 9.39 -10.98 -6.70
CA GLU A 705 10.17 -12.06 -6.09
C GLU A 705 10.92 -11.49 -4.89
N TYR A 706 10.97 -12.25 -3.80
CA TYR A 706 11.62 -11.84 -2.55
C TYR A 706 12.70 -12.84 -2.14
N ASN A 707 13.72 -12.38 -1.42
CA ASN A 707 14.63 -13.25 -0.68
C ASN A 707 13.95 -13.75 0.62
N ASP A 708 14.64 -14.60 1.39
CA ASP A 708 14.12 -15.15 2.65
C ASP A 708 13.86 -14.09 3.73
N ALA A 709 14.65 -13.00 3.73
CA ALA A 709 14.46 -11.83 4.58
C ALA A 709 13.29 -10.93 4.11
N GLY A 710 12.64 -11.24 2.99
CA GLY A 710 11.49 -10.51 2.47
C GLY A 710 11.83 -9.22 1.71
N ASP A 711 13.07 -9.04 1.25
CA ASP A 711 13.43 -7.95 0.33
C ASP A 711 13.17 -8.36 -1.11
N VAL A 712 12.65 -7.41 -1.90
CA VAL A 712 12.38 -7.64 -3.31
C VAL A 712 13.70 -7.86 -4.06
N ILE A 713 13.85 -9.00 -4.74
CA ILE A 713 15.01 -9.33 -5.57
C ILE A 713 14.72 -9.21 -7.06
N ALA A 714 13.44 -9.27 -7.45
CA ALA A 714 13.01 -8.98 -8.80
C ALA A 714 11.59 -8.39 -8.83
N VAL A 715 11.38 -7.44 -9.74
CA VAL A 715 10.06 -6.94 -10.11
C VAL A 715 9.91 -7.13 -11.62
N THR A 716 8.87 -7.85 -12.03
CA THR A 716 8.53 -8.02 -13.44
C THR A 716 7.26 -7.25 -13.76
N ASP A 717 7.37 -6.38 -14.75
CA ASP A 717 6.27 -5.54 -15.23
C ASP A 717 5.30 -6.31 -16.15
N PRO A 718 4.15 -5.71 -16.51
CA PRO A 718 3.15 -6.32 -17.39
C PRO A 718 3.63 -6.71 -18.80
N LEU A 719 4.73 -6.11 -19.29
CA LEU A 719 5.33 -6.44 -20.59
C LEU A 719 6.46 -7.48 -20.46
N GLY A 720 6.77 -7.93 -19.25
CA GLY A 720 7.82 -8.91 -18.95
C GLY A 720 9.20 -8.28 -18.72
N GLY A 721 9.31 -6.96 -18.62
CA GLY A 721 10.54 -6.28 -18.22
C GLY A 721 10.86 -6.56 -16.76
N THR A 722 12.05 -7.10 -16.47
CA THR A 722 12.44 -7.47 -15.10
C THR A 722 13.54 -6.57 -14.57
N SER A 723 13.25 -5.83 -13.49
CA SER A 723 14.27 -5.16 -12.68
C SER A 723 14.72 -6.07 -11.54
N ARG A 724 16.03 -6.10 -11.24
CA ARG A 724 16.65 -6.95 -10.23
C ARG A 724 17.38 -6.15 -9.16
N PHE A 725 17.37 -6.67 -7.94
CA PHE A 725 17.92 -6.00 -6.77
C PHE A 725 18.82 -6.97 -5.98
N THR A 726 19.87 -6.45 -5.38
CA THR A 726 20.71 -7.20 -4.43
C THR A 726 20.85 -6.43 -3.14
N TRP A 727 20.90 -7.15 -2.02
CA TRP A 727 20.87 -6.62 -0.68
C TRP A 727 22.05 -7.19 0.13
N ASN A 728 22.54 -6.46 1.14
CA ASN A 728 23.43 -7.05 2.14
C ASN A 728 22.63 -7.70 3.27
N GLU A 729 23.34 -8.33 4.22
CA GLU A 729 22.75 -8.99 5.39
C GLU A 729 22.06 -8.02 6.36
N GLN A 730 22.32 -6.70 6.26
CA GLN A 730 21.73 -5.67 7.11
C GLN A 730 20.55 -4.95 6.44
N GLY A 731 20.08 -5.43 5.29
CA GLY A 731 18.94 -4.87 4.56
C GLY A 731 19.22 -3.66 3.68
N ASP A 732 20.49 -3.32 3.41
CA ASP A 732 20.84 -2.27 2.47
C ASP A 732 20.80 -2.76 1.02
N LEU A 733 20.18 -1.97 0.14
CA LEU A 733 20.25 -2.18 -1.30
C LEU A 733 21.69 -1.97 -1.80
N LEU A 734 22.33 -2.98 -2.36
CA LEU A 734 23.69 -2.89 -2.93
C LEU A 734 23.66 -2.52 -4.42
N THR A 735 22.75 -3.15 -5.18
CA THR A 735 22.62 -2.90 -6.62
C THR A 735 21.17 -2.92 -7.07
N ARG A 736 20.84 -2.05 -8.02
CA ARG A 736 19.60 -2.12 -8.82
C ARG A 736 19.98 -2.25 -10.28
N THR A 737 19.52 -3.31 -10.92
CA THR A 737 19.71 -3.57 -12.35
C THR A 737 18.36 -3.48 -13.04
N ASP A 738 18.23 -2.60 -14.03
CA ASP A 738 16.97 -2.44 -14.76
C ASP A 738 16.76 -3.53 -15.84
N ALA A 739 15.63 -3.48 -16.54
CA ALA A 739 15.27 -4.46 -17.57
C ALA A 739 16.15 -4.42 -18.84
N LEU A 740 17.05 -3.44 -18.95
CA LEU A 740 18.05 -3.32 -20.02
C LEU A 740 19.47 -3.66 -19.52
N ASP A 741 19.58 -4.29 -18.34
CA ASP A 741 20.83 -4.67 -17.68
C ASP A 741 21.72 -3.47 -17.27
N ASN A 742 21.16 -2.27 -17.10
CA ASN A 742 21.91 -1.14 -16.54
C ASN A 742 21.93 -1.24 -15.01
N THR A 743 23.12 -1.25 -14.40
CA THR A 743 23.28 -1.39 -12.95
C THR A 743 23.63 -0.07 -12.25
N HIS A 744 22.85 0.31 -11.25
CA HIS A 744 23.15 1.35 -10.24
C HIS A 744 23.67 0.67 -8.97
N ARG A 745 24.75 1.19 -8.38
CA ARG A 745 25.35 0.66 -7.13
C ARG A 745 25.27 1.66 -5.97
N PHE A 746 25.14 1.15 -4.76
CA PHE A 746 24.98 1.95 -3.54
C PHE A 746 25.91 1.47 -2.42
N TRP A 747 26.33 2.39 -1.55
CA TRP A 747 27.14 2.12 -0.36
C TRP A 747 26.61 2.91 0.83
N TRP A 748 26.51 2.24 1.97
CA TRP A 748 25.82 2.73 3.16
C TRP A 748 26.79 2.83 4.35
N ASN A 749 26.44 3.64 5.35
CA ASN A 749 27.15 3.70 6.63
C ASN A 749 26.51 2.74 7.66
N GLU A 750 27.06 2.71 8.88
CA GLU A 750 26.59 1.81 9.96
C GLU A 750 25.14 2.08 10.36
N ARG A 751 24.66 3.33 10.23
CA ARG A 751 23.26 3.74 10.47
C ARG A 751 22.29 3.43 9.33
N GLY A 752 22.73 2.77 8.25
CA GLY A 752 21.87 2.53 7.07
C GLY A 752 21.64 3.77 6.20
N GLN A 753 22.55 4.76 6.24
CA GLN A 753 22.45 5.99 5.44
C GLN A 753 23.36 5.95 4.21
N LEU A 754 22.84 6.39 3.07
CA LEU A 754 23.56 6.34 1.79
C LEU A 754 24.79 7.26 1.81
N ARG A 755 25.99 6.68 1.75
CA ARG A 755 27.26 7.42 1.74
C ARG A 755 27.77 7.68 0.32
N ARG A 756 27.50 6.77 -0.60
CA ARG A 756 27.92 6.87 -2.01
C ARG A 756 26.93 6.12 -2.90
N ASP A 757 26.73 6.63 -4.10
CA ASP A 757 26.07 5.90 -5.18
C ASP A 757 26.82 6.07 -6.50
N GLU A 758 26.66 5.11 -7.40
CA GLU A 758 27.31 5.05 -8.72
C GLU A 758 26.30 4.67 -9.80
N ASP A 759 26.01 5.58 -10.71
CA ASP A 759 25.07 5.33 -11.81
C ASP A 759 25.59 4.26 -12.80
N CYS A 760 24.74 3.87 -13.75
CA CYS A 760 25.08 2.88 -14.78
C CYS A 760 26.20 3.29 -15.73
N SER A 761 26.58 4.57 -15.74
CA SER A 761 27.71 5.12 -16.51
C SER A 761 29.00 5.19 -15.70
N GLY A 762 28.99 4.80 -14.42
CA GLY A 762 30.14 4.84 -13.51
C GLY A 762 30.38 6.21 -12.87
N ASN A 763 29.43 7.14 -12.92
CA ASN A 763 29.54 8.44 -12.26
C ASN A 763 29.08 8.32 -10.80
N GLN A 764 29.86 8.92 -9.89
CA GLN A 764 29.70 8.70 -8.45
C GLN A 764 29.29 9.96 -7.72
N SER A 765 28.34 9.85 -6.80
CA SER A 765 27.98 10.91 -5.86
C SER A 765 28.26 10.48 -4.43
N HIS A 766 28.54 11.45 -3.55
CA HIS A 766 28.94 11.20 -2.16
C HIS A 766 28.15 12.05 -1.17
N ARG A 767 27.88 11.49 0.02
CA ARG A 767 27.20 12.17 1.13
C ARG A 767 28.02 11.99 2.41
N LEU A 768 28.05 13.02 3.24
CA LEU A 768 28.72 13.03 4.54
C LEU A 768 27.70 13.41 5.61
N TYR A 769 27.72 12.69 6.73
CA TYR A 769 26.83 12.90 7.87
C TYR A 769 27.66 13.24 9.11
N ASP A 770 27.03 13.92 10.09
CA ASP A 770 27.61 14.08 11.42
C ASP A 770 27.34 12.87 12.31
N ASP A 771 27.95 12.85 13.50
CA ASP A 771 27.83 11.75 14.44
C ASP A 771 26.39 11.56 14.98
N ALA A 772 25.54 12.59 14.85
CA ALA A 772 24.11 12.53 15.19
C ALA A 772 23.24 12.03 14.02
N GLY A 773 23.83 11.70 12.87
CA GLY A 773 23.15 11.19 11.68
C GLY A 773 22.61 12.26 10.73
N ARG A 774 22.95 13.54 10.90
CA ARG A 774 22.44 14.64 10.05
C ARG A 774 23.37 14.89 8.86
N LEU A 775 22.81 15.13 7.67
CA LEU A 775 23.59 15.35 6.45
C LEU A 775 24.42 16.65 6.55
N LEU A 776 25.75 16.57 6.48
CA LEU A 776 26.66 17.72 6.47
C LEU A 776 26.96 18.23 5.06
N SER A 777 27.10 17.33 4.10
CA SER A 777 27.37 17.71 2.71
C SER A 777 26.97 16.65 1.70
N SER A 778 26.61 17.08 0.49
CA SER A 778 26.40 16.24 -0.69
C SER A 778 27.32 16.71 -1.82
N THR A 779 28.04 15.79 -2.46
CA THR A 779 28.94 16.06 -3.58
C THR A 779 28.48 15.27 -4.79
N ASP A 780 28.19 15.97 -5.89
CA ASP A 780 27.75 15.37 -7.14
C ASP A 780 28.93 14.75 -7.93
N ALA A 781 28.63 14.10 -9.06
CA ALA A 781 29.65 13.43 -9.86
C ALA A 781 30.62 14.33 -10.64
N GLU A 782 30.35 15.64 -10.70
CA GLU A 782 31.28 16.65 -11.22
C GLU A 782 32.17 17.22 -10.09
N GLY A 783 31.92 16.81 -8.84
CA GLY A 783 32.68 17.26 -7.67
C GLY A 783 32.13 18.55 -7.04
N ASN A 784 30.91 18.97 -7.40
CA ASN A 784 30.29 20.15 -6.81
C ASN A 784 29.68 19.78 -5.44
N THR A 785 30.07 20.51 -4.39
CA THR A 785 29.65 20.20 -3.01
C THR A 785 28.66 21.22 -2.45
N THR A 786 27.49 20.75 -2.04
CA THR A 786 26.52 21.49 -1.22
C THR A 786 26.70 21.13 0.25
N ARG A 787 26.63 22.11 1.16
CA ARG A 787 26.79 21.91 2.62
C ARG A 787 25.57 22.38 3.40
N TYR A 788 25.32 21.75 4.54
CA TYR A 788 24.15 22.00 5.39
C TYR A 788 24.58 22.21 6.84
N ARG A 789 23.92 23.14 7.53
CA ARG A 789 24.08 23.40 8.96
C ARG A 789 22.73 23.33 9.66
N TRP A 790 22.65 22.53 10.72
CA TRP A 790 21.40 22.21 11.42
C TRP A 790 21.40 22.73 12.86
N SER A 791 20.23 23.05 13.40
CA SER A 791 20.01 23.25 14.84
C SER A 791 19.99 21.90 15.59
N ALA A 792 19.92 21.93 16.93
CA ALA A 792 19.87 20.71 17.73
C ALA A 792 18.58 19.91 17.49
N ALA A 793 17.45 20.61 17.26
CA ALA A 793 16.17 19.99 16.89
C ALA A 793 16.04 19.61 15.40
N GLY A 794 17.12 19.72 14.61
CA GLY A 794 17.11 19.32 13.20
C GLY A 794 16.53 20.35 12.23
N ARG A 795 16.41 21.63 12.61
CA ARG A 795 16.02 22.71 11.69
C ARG A 795 17.21 23.17 10.85
N LEU A 796 17.03 23.33 9.54
CA LEU A 796 18.10 23.78 8.64
C LEU A 796 18.37 25.28 8.88
N GLN A 797 19.55 25.63 9.39
CA GLN A 797 19.92 27.03 9.63
C GLN A 797 20.59 27.66 8.41
N CYS A 798 21.36 26.89 7.64
CA CYS A 798 22.07 27.40 6.48
C CYS A 798 22.38 26.32 5.44
N LEU A 799 22.23 26.72 4.18
CA LEU A 799 22.61 25.96 2.99
C LEU A 799 23.74 26.69 2.26
N THR A 800 24.90 26.06 2.11
CA THR A 800 26.00 26.60 1.29
C THR A 800 26.07 25.86 -0.04
N ARG A 801 25.92 26.59 -1.15
CA ARG A 801 26.00 26.05 -2.52
C ARG A 801 27.45 25.79 -2.96
N PRO A 802 27.67 25.00 -4.03
CA PRO A 802 29.00 24.74 -4.58
C PRO A 802 29.84 25.98 -4.95
N ASP A 803 29.21 27.11 -5.26
CA ASP A 803 29.89 28.37 -5.55
C ASP A 803 30.15 29.25 -4.31
N GLY A 804 29.87 28.71 -3.11
CA GLY A 804 30.11 29.35 -1.82
C GLY A 804 29.03 30.32 -1.35
N ARG A 805 27.93 30.48 -2.10
CA ARG A 805 26.78 31.28 -1.64
C ARG A 805 26.02 30.58 -0.54
N GLU A 806 25.57 31.36 0.44
CA GLU A 806 24.83 30.87 1.60
C GLU A 806 23.36 31.29 1.52
N THR A 807 22.46 30.40 1.92
CA THR A 807 21.06 30.72 2.21
C THR A 807 20.83 30.47 3.69
N GLU A 808 20.53 31.52 4.44
CA GLU A 808 20.19 31.45 5.87
C GLU A 808 18.67 31.40 6.06
N TYR A 809 18.25 30.60 7.03
CA TYR A 809 16.84 30.39 7.36
C TYR A 809 16.54 30.85 8.78
N GLU A 810 15.46 31.62 8.91
CA GLU A 810 15.01 32.16 10.20
C GLU A 810 13.72 31.48 10.65
N TYR A 811 13.69 31.12 11.93
CA TYR A 811 12.56 30.47 12.57
C TYR A 811 11.99 31.34 13.68
N ASP A 812 10.67 31.34 13.84
CA ASP A 812 10.01 32.04 14.92
C ASP A 812 10.08 31.27 16.25
N ARG A 813 9.48 31.84 17.31
CA ARG A 813 9.42 31.23 18.64
C ARG A 813 8.64 29.90 18.69
N ALA A 814 7.83 29.60 17.68
CA ALA A 814 7.09 28.36 17.53
C ALA A 814 7.86 27.33 16.69
N GLY A 815 9.09 27.65 16.26
CA GLY A 815 9.93 26.79 15.43
C GLY A 815 9.51 26.76 13.96
N MET A 816 8.67 27.70 13.51
CA MET A 816 8.17 27.77 12.13
C MET A 816 9.08 28.64 11.26
N LEU A 817 9.30 28.25 10.00
CA LEU A 817 10.11 29.02 9.06
C LEU A 817 9.42 30.34 8.69
N VAL A 818 10.07 31.47 8.98
CA VAL A 818 9.53 32.82 8.75
C VAL A 818 10.42 33.72 7.91
N GLY A 819 11.70 33.37 7.72
CA GLY A 819 12.63 34.17 6.93
C GLY A 819 13.58 33.33 6.09
N GLU A 820 13.94 33.87 4.92
CA GLU A 820 15.00 33.36 4.05
C GLU A 820 15.89 34.53 3.63
N ASN A 821 17.19 34.39 3.80
CA ASN A 821 18.18 35.35 3.33
C ASN A 821 19.19 34.67 2.40
N VAL A 822 19.19 35.05 1.12
CA VAL A 822 20.17 34.56 0.14
C VAL A 822 21.35 35.52 0.11
N ASP A 823 22.45 35.07 0.70
CA ASP A 823 23.80 35.63 0.61
C ASP A 823 23.87 37.12 1.04
N GLY A 824 22.94 37.57 1.87
CA GLY A 824 22.81 38.94 2.34
C GLY A 824 22.16 39.90 1.35
N PHE A 825 21.72 39.43 0.17
CA PHE A 825 21.23 40.28 -0.94
C PHE A 825 19.73 40.17 -1.21
N SER A 826 19.10 39.05 -0.83
CA SER A 826 17.67 38.83 -1.05
C SER A 826 17.05 38.27 0.23
N GLU A 827 16.33 39.14 0.93
CA GLU A 827 15.65 38.83 2.17
C GLU A 827 14.14 38.70 1.93
N ARG A 828 13.55 37.61 2.39
CA ARG A 828 12.11 37.34 2.29
C ARG A 828 11.58 36.98 3.65
N HIS A 829 10.39 37.47 3.95
CA HIS A 829 9.74 37.21 5.22
C HIS A 829 8.28 36.80 5.03
N VAL A 830 7.81 35.90 5.89
CA VAL A 830 6.40 35.54 6.01
C VAL A 830 5.93 35.76 7.44
N ALA A 831 4.70 36.23 7.58
CA ALA A 831 3.99 36.21 8.85
C ALA A 831 2.97 35.07 8.82
N LEU A 832 2.89 34.32 9.90
CA LEU A 832 2.00 33.17 10.04
C LEU A 832 0.87 33.48 11.02
N ASN A 833 -0.31 32.89 10.80
CA ASN A 833 -1.37 32.85 11.81
C ASN A 833 -1.16 31.67 12.79
N VAL A 834 -2.06 31.55 13.76
CA VAL A 834 -2.05 30.46 14.75
C VAL A 834 -2.20 29.06 14.15
N ARG A 835 -2.74 28.92 12.93
CA ARG A 835 -2.79 27.64 12.20
C ARG A 835 -1.52 27.36 11.39
N GLY A 836 -0.49 28.20 11.50
CA GLY A 836 0.75 28.10 10.71
C GLY A 836 0.60 28.54 9.26
N GLN A 837 -0.51 29.19 8.89
CA GLN A 837 -0.77 29.62 7.51
C GLN A 837 -0.21 31.02 7.26
N VAL A 838 0.39 31.24 6.08
CA VAL A 838 0.95 32.54 5.68
C VAL A 838 -0.15 33.59 5.56
N VAL A 839 -0.13 34.65 6.37
CA VAL A 839 -1.07 35.79 6.26
C VAL A 839 -0.50 36.98 5.50
N SER A 840 0.83 37.09 5.46
CA SER A 840 1.53 38.04 4.61
C SER A 840 2.89 37.52 4.19
N GLN A 841 3.26 37.82 2.95
CA GLN A 841 4.59 37.59 2.42
C GLN A 841 5.18 38.93 1.99
N THR A 842 6.39 39.21 2.45
CA THR A 842 7.17 40.39 2.09
C THR A 842 8.31 39.94 1.17
N ASP A 843 8.35 40.49 -0.04
CA ASP A 843 9.43 40.25 -1.00
C ASP A 843 10.68 41.10 -0.66
N PRO A 844 11.82 40.90 -1.34
CA PRO A 844 13.04 41.66 -1.05
C PRO A 844 12.97 43.15 -1.37
N ALA A 845 11.95 43.62 -2.11
CA ALA A 845 11.70 45.04 -2.33
C ALA A 845 10.77 45.66 -1.27
N GLY A 846 10.28 44.86 -0.32
CA GLY A 846 9.35 45.28 0.72
C GLY A 846 7.88 45.29 0.28
N HIS A 847 7.56 44.72 -0.88
CA HIS A 847 6.17 44.59 -1.33
C HIS A 847 5.48 43.47 -0.57
N ILE A 848 4.22 43.70 -0.20
CA ILE A 848 3.47 42.80 0.68
C ILE A 848 2.28 42.20 -0.06
N THR A 849 2.33 40.89 -0.28
CA THR A 849 1.18 40.07 -0.65
C THR A 849 0.47 39.61 0.62
N ARG A 850 -0.87 39.70 0.67
CA ARG A 850 -1.66 39.33 1.85
C ARG A 850 -2.65 38.23 1.55
N TYR A 851 -2.79 37.33 2.51
CA TYR A 851 -3.70 36.20 2.45
C TYR A 851 -4.70 36.33 3.60
N GLN A 852 -5.97 36.15 3.29
CA GLN A 852 -7.05 36.19 4.26
C GLN A 852 -7.69 34.83 4.31
N TYR A 853 -7.95 34.36 5.53
CA TYR A 853 -8.59 33.09 5.79
C TYR A 853 -9.85 33.31 6.61
N ASP A 854 -10.84 32.44 6.42
CA ASP A 854 -11.93 32.34 7.37
C ASP A 854 -11.52 31.55 8.62
N ARG A 855 -12.47 31.41 9.56
CA ARG A 855 -12.26 30.71 10.83
C ARG A 855 -11.90 29.22 10.68
N PHE A 856 -12.18 28.62 9.52
CA PHE A 856 -11.82 27.23 9.19
C PHE A 856 -10.45 27.09 8.55
N GLY A 857 -9.74 28.20 8.33
CA GLY A 857 -8.47 28.20 7.63
C GLY A 857 -8.61 28.12 6.11
N ARG A 858 -9.79 28.41 5.53
CA ARG A 858 -9.98 28.45 4.07
C ARG A 858 -9.66 29.85 3.55
N MET A 859 -8.90 29.96 2.46
CA MET A 859 -8.48 31.25 1.93
C MET A 859 -9.64 32.00 1.30
N THR A 860 -10.08 33.12 1.87
CA THR A 860 -11.20 33.93 1.36
C THR A 860 -10.74 35.06 0.45
N ALA A 861 -9.51 35.55 0.59
CA ALA A 861 -8.95 36.53 -0.32
C ALA A 861 -7.43 36.49 -0.42
N LEU A 862 -6.92 36.79 -1.62
CA LEU A 862 -5.52 37.07 -1.92
C LEU A 862 -5.43 38.54 -2.39
N SER A 863 -4.66 39.36 -1.69
CA SER A 863 -4.40 40.74 -2.09
C SER A 863 -2.99 40.86 -2.66
N ASN A 864 -2.87 41.32 -3.90
CA ASN A 864 -1.57 41.62 -4.49
C ASN A 864 -0.95 42.88 -3.82
N PRO A 865 0.33 43.19 -4.08
CA PRO A 865 0.95 44.38 -3.50
C PRO A 865 0.33 45.72 -3.91
N ASN A 866 -0.40 45.78 -5.04
CA ASN A 866 -1.16 46.97 -5.46
C ASN A 866 -2.48 47.14 -4.68
N GLY A 867 -2.91 46.14 -3.90
CA GLY A 867 -4.14 46.14 -3.13
C GLY A 867 -5.37 45.58 -3.86
N ASP A 868 -5.22 45.12 -5.11
CA ASP A 868 -6.29 44.39 -5.80
C ASP A 868 -6.52 43.03 -5.12
N ARG A 869 -7.77 42.59 -5.09
CA ARG A 869 -8.18 41.37 -4.37
C ARG A 869 -8.73 40.32 -5.31
N TRP A 870 -8.19 39.11 -5.20
CA TRP A 870 -8.82 37.88 -5.69
C TRP A 870 -9.58 37.24 -4.53
N GLN A 871 -10.85 36.89 -4.73
CA GLN A 871 -11.73 36.39 -3.67
C GLN A 871 -12.19 34.97 -3.95
N PHE A 872 -12.47 34.22 -2.89
CA PHE A 872 -12.97 32.84 -2.93
C PHE A 872 -14.18 32.70 -2.02
N GLU A 873 -15.21 32.03 -2.52
CA GLU A 873 -16.45 31.73 -1.82
C GLU A 873 -16.58 30.21 -1.68
N TYR A 874 -16.90 29.73 -0.48
CA TYR A 874 -17.04 28.31 -0.18
C TYR A 874 -18.44 28.00 0.32
N ASP A 875 -18.87 26.76 0.14
CA ASP A 875 -20.02 26.23 0.87
C ASP A 875 -19.64 25.79 2.29
N ASN A 876 -20.59 25.26 3.06
CA ASN A 876 -20.35 24.91 4.46
C ASN A 876 -19.38 23.72 4.64
N SER A 877 -19.11 22.94 3.60
CA SER A 877 -18.20 21.78 3.69
C SER A 877 -16.98 21.93 2.79
N GLN A 878 -16.56 23.19 2.65
CA GLN A 878 -15.24 23.58 2.16
C GLN A 878 -15.02 23.42 0.66
N ARG A 879 -16.07 23.16 -0.14
CA ARG A 879 -15.98 23.18 -1.61
C ARG A 879 -16.08 24.62 -2.12
N LEU A 880 -15.34 24.93 -3.18
CA LEU A 880 -15.28 26.27 -3.77
C LEU A 880 -16.54 26.54 -4.62
N LEU A 881 -17.39 27.47 -4.21
CA LEU A 881 -18.58 27.88 -4.97
C LEU A 881 -18.26 28.89 -6.07
N ALA A 882 -17.36 29.83 -5.79
CA ALA A 882 -16.95 30.84 -6.76
C ALA A 882 -15.57 31.41 -6.45
N GLN A 883 -14.94 31.94 -7.49
CA GLN A 883 -13.78 32.80 -7.40
C GLN A 883 -14.02 34.09 -8.18
N ILE A 884 -13.49 35.20 -7.67
CA ILE A 884 -13.58 36.52 -8.29
C ILE A 884 -12.15 37.02 -8.46
N ASP A 885 -11.70 37.22 -9.70
CA ASP A 885 -10.33 37.66 -9.95
C ASP A 885 -10.09 39.15 -9.66
N TYR A 886 -8.85 39.62 -9.83
CA TYR A 886 -8.46 41.02 -9.59
C TYR A 886 -9.26 42.05 -10.39
N ALA A 887 -9.88 41.65 -11.52
CA ALA A 887 -10.70 42.53 -12.33
C ALA A 887 -12.18 42.52 -11.92
N GLY A 888 -12.59 41.60 -11.06
CA GLY A 888 -13.97 41.39 -10.63
C GLY A 888 -14.74 40.35 -11.46
N ARG A 889 -14.07 39.59 -12.33
CA ARG A 889 -14.74 38.53 -13.12
C ARG A 889 -15.03 37.33 -12.22
N ARG A 890 -16.27 36.84 -12.24
CA ARG A 890 -16.72 35.72 -11.43
C ARG A 890 -16.64 34.42 -12.21
N LYS A 891 -16.07 33.37 -11.61
CA LYS A 891 -16.16 31.99 -12.08
C LYS A 891 -16.80 31.14 -10.98
N SER A 892 -17.93 30.50 -11.26
CA SER A 892 -18.67 29.67 -10.30
C SER A 892 -18.62 28.19 -10.67
N TYR A 893 -18.81 27.34 -9.66
CA TYR A 893 -18.73 25.89 -9.76
C TYR A 893 -20.03 25.25 -9.24
N GLY A 894 -20.53 24.25 -9.98
CA GLY A 894 -21.62 23.37 -9.57
C GLY A 894 -21.07 21.97 -9.31
N TYR A 895 -21.68 21.26 -8.35
CA TYR A 895 -21.23 19.94 -7.89
C TYR A 895 -22.37 18.92 -7.90
N ASP A 896 -22.03 17.64 -8.03
CA ASP A 896 -22.95 16.53 -7.75
C ASP A 896 -22.91 16.09 -6.26
N GLU A 897 -23.62 15.00 -5.95
CA GLU A 897 -23.70 14.38 -4.62
C GLU A 897 -22.36 13.77 -4.16
N LEU A 898 -21.45 13.40 -5.08
CA LEU A 898 -20.11 12.92 -4.75
C LEU A 898 -19.09 14.08 -4.60
N GLY A 899 -19.52 15.32 -4.83
CA GLY A 899 -18.65 16.50 -4.79
C GLY A 899 -17.79 16.70 -6.04
N GLN A 900 -18.13 16.06 -7.16
CA GLN A 900 -17.46 16.26 -8.44
C GLN A 900 -18.00 17.52 -9.12
N VAL A 901 -17.14 18.24 -9.85
CA VAL A 901 -17.56 19.45 -10.57
C VAL A 901 -18.37 19.06 -11.80
N THR A 902 -19.68 19.33 -11.78
CA THR A 902 -20.59 19.10 -12.92
C THR A 902 -20.73 20.32 -13.81
N GLU A 903 -20.39 21.50 -13.30
CA GLU A 903 -20.55 22.74 -14.04
C GLU A 903 -19.53 23.81 -13.65
N VAL A 904 -19.04 24.53 -14.66
CA VAL A 904 -18.25 25.76 -14.51
C VAL A 904 -18.88 26.87 -15.33
N VAL A 905 -19.20 27.99 -14.68
CA VAL A 905 -19.73 29.19 -15.35
C VAL A 905 -18.76 30.35 -15.18
N GLN A 906 -18.32 30.94 -16.29
CA GLN A 906 -17.52 32.17 -16.31
C GLN A 906 -18.43 33.34 -16.68
N HIS A 907 -18.50 34.33 -15.79
CA HIS A 907 -19.30 35.54 -15.99
C HIS A 907 -18.41 36.69 -16.49
N PRO A 908 -18.73 37.31 -17.63
CA PRO A 908 -18.00 38.49 -18.09
C PRO A 908 -18.35 39.71 -17.22
N LEU A 909 -17.42 40.67 -17.16
CA LEU A 909 -17.71 42.01 -16.67
C LEU A 909 -18.69 42.72 -17.61
N SER A 910 -19.58 43.52 -17.04
CA SER A 910 -20.40 44.46 -17.80
C SER A 910 -19.52 45.58 -18.34
N VAL A 911 -19.29 45.58 -19.66
CA VAL A 911 -18.55 46.63 -20.37
C VAL A 911 -19.53 47.41 -21.24
N GLU A 912 -19.45 48.75 -21.21
CA GLU A 912 -20.37 49.61 -21.95
C GLU A 912 -20.33 49.31 -23.46
N GLY A 913 -21.49 48.98 -24.04
CA GLY A 913 -21.64 48.58 -25.44
C GLY A 913 -21.39 47.10 -25.74
N GLU A 914 -21.07 46.27 -24.73
CA GLU A 914 -20.85 44.83 -24.88
C GLU A 914 -21.79 44.05 -23.94
N ASN A 915 -22.61 43.14 -24.51
CA ASN A 915 -23.46 42.23 -23.73
C ASN A 915 -23.07 40.78 -24.07
N LEU A 916 -22.00 40.30 -23.43
CA LEU A 916 -21.52 38.93 -23.64
C LEU A 916 -22.26 37.96 -22.68
N PRO A 917 -22.77 36.82 -23.17
CA PRO A 917 -23.37 35.83 -22.31
C PRO A 917 -22.30 35.08 -21.49
N PRO A 918 -22.64 34.53 -20.30
CA PRO A 918 -21.72 33.68 -19.54
C PRO A 918 -21.29 32.44 -20.33
N HIS A 919 -20.01 32.06 -20.22
CA HIS A 919 -19.53 30.79 -20.77
C HIS A 919 -19.78 29.65 -19.78
N ARG A 920 -20.51 28.63 -20.22
CA ARG A 920 -20.86 27.45 -19.42
C ARG A 920 -20.12 26.23 -19.96
N THR A 921 -19.50 25.47 -19.06
CA THR A 921 -18.92 24.16 -19.34
C THR A 921 -19.54 23.16 -18.38
N GLN A 922 -20.05 22.04 -18.90
CA GLN A 922 -20.68 20.98 -18.13
C GLN A 922 -19.87 19.68 -18.25
N PHE A 923 -19.88 18.88 -17.20
CA PHE A 923 -19.14 17.64 -17.08
C PHE A 923 -20.07 16.51 -16.63
N GLU A 924 -19.90 15.34 -17.24
CA GLU A 924 -20.56 14.09 -16.84
C GLU A 924 -19.47 13.05 -16.55
N TYR A 925 -19.71 12.17 -15.58
CA TYR A 925 -18.76 11.16 -15.10
C TYR A 925 -19.41 9.78 -15.10
N ASP A 926 -18.60 8.72 -15.17
CA ASP A 926 -19.05 7.34 -14.94
C ASP A 926 -19.09 6.96 -13.45
N GLU A 927 -19.50 5.73 -13.17
CA GLU A 927 -19.66 5.21 -11.80
C GLU A 927 -18.35 5.07 -11.01
N VAL A 928 -17.19 5.16 -11.69
CA VAL A 928 -15.86 5.17 -11.08
C VAL A 928 -15.21 6.57 -11.15
N SER A 929 -16.01 7.61 -11.38
CA SER A 929 -15.59 9.02 -11.35
C SER A 929 -14.67 9.46 -12.50
N ARG A 930 -14.64 8.74 -13.63
CA ARG A 930 -13.92 9.17 -14.84
C ARG A 930 -14.80 10.09 -15.68
N LEU A 931 -14.21 11.14 -16.24
CA LEU A 931 -14.92 12.08 -17.12
C LEU A 931 -15.39 11.38 -18.39
N THR A 932 -16.70 11.27 -18.61
CA THR A 932 -17.28 10.67 -19.83
C THR A 932 -17.73 11.72 -20.83
N VAL A 933 -18.07 12.93 -20.38
CA VAL A 933 -18.54 13.99 -21.26
C VAL A 933 -18.08 15.36 -20.78
N LYS A 934 -17.64 16.20 -21.71
CA LYS A 934 -17.47 17.64 -21.53
C LYS A 934 -18.29 18.41 -22.57
N THR A 935 -19.25 19.21 -22.11
CA THR A 935 -20.06 20.06 -22.98
C THR A 935 -19.67 21.52 -22.81
N THR A 936 -19.34 22.20 -23.90
CA THR A 936 -19.07 23.65 -23.98
C THR A 936 -20.14 24.32 -24.85
N GLN A 937 -20.12 25.65 -24.97
CA GLN A 937 -21.05 26.36 -25.86
C GLN A 937 -20.97 25.94 -27.34
N GLN A 938 -19.85 25.36 -27.77
CA GLN A 938 -19.60 25.05 -29.19
C GLN A 938 -19.51 23.55 -29.48
N HIS A 939 -19.09 22.74 -28.50
CA HIS A 939 -18.77 21.34 -28.70
C HIS A 939 -19.21 20.48 -27.52
N ARG A 940 -19.62 19.26 -27.82
CA ARG A 940 -19.70 18.13 -26.88
C ARG A 940 -18.53 17.20 -27.18
N THR A 941 -17.76 16.88 -26.15
CA THR A 941 -16.64 15.93 -26.23
C THR A 941 -16.98 14.72 -25.36
N GLU A 942 -17.00 13.54 -25.95
CA GLU A 942 -17.35 12.28 -25.30
C GLU A 942 -16.10 11.41 -25.21
N TYR A 943 -15.88 10.79 -24.05
CA TYR A 943 -14.73 9.95 -23.74
C TYR A 943 -15.24 8.51 -23.50
N HIS A 944 -14.80 7.58 -24.33
CA HIS A 944 -15.15 6.17 -24.24
C HIS A 944 -13.90 5.39 -23.83
N TYR A 945 -13.95 4.78 -22.65
CA TYR A 945 -12.84 4.02 -22.07
C TYR A 945 -13.02 2.54 -22.35
N GLY A 946 -12.06 1.94 -23.06
CA GLY A 946 -11.83 0.49 -23.13
C GLY A 946 -10.67 0.06 -22.22
N PRO A 947 -10.32 -1.23 -22.22
CA PRO A 947 -9.21 -1.76 -21.39
C PRO A 947 -7.84 -1.16 -21.74
N ASP A 948 -7.54 -1.04 -23.04
CA ASP A 948 -6.26 -0.58 -23.59
C ASP A 948 -6.42 0.61 -24.55
N CYS A 949 -7.62 1.20 -24.59
CA CYS A 949 -8.00 2.17 -25.60
C CYS A 949 -8.89 3.28 -25.03
N VAL A 950 -8.69 4.51 -25.48
CA VAL A 950 -9.58 5.65 -25.22
C VAL A 950 -9.99 6.27 -26.55
N GLU A 951 -11.29 6.25 -26.84
CA GLU A 951 -11.87 6.97 -27.98
C GLU A 951 -12.45 8.30 -27.52
N VAL A 952 -11.94 9.40 -28.08
CA VAL A 952 -12.41 10.76 -27.84
C VAL A 952 -13.18 11.23 -29.07
N ARG A 953 -14.47 11.48 -28.90
CA ARG A 953 -15.36 11.98 -29.96
C ARG A 953 -15.69 13.44 -29.71
N LYS A 954 -15.33 14.32 -30.63
CA LYS A 954 -15.63 15.75 -30.56
C LYS A 954 -16.68 16.12 -31.59
N ILE A 955 -17.81 16.59 -31.12
CA ILE A 955 -19.02 16.85 -31.91
C ILE A 955 -19.38 18.33 -31.76
N ALA A 956 -19.68 19.02 -32.86
CA ALA A 956 -20.24 20.36 -32.78
C ALA A 956 -21.61 20.31 -32.08
N LEU A 957 -21.85 21.16 -31.07
CA LEU A 957 -23.03 21.03 -30.21
C LEU A 957 -24.34 21.12 -31.01
N THR A 958 -24.41 22.04 -31.98
CA THR A 958 -25.57 22.19 -32.88
C THR A 958 -25.83 20.94 -33.73
N GLU A 959 -24.77 20.22 -34.11
CA GLU A 959 -24.86 18.99 -34.88
C GLU A 959 -25.33 17.82 -34.00
N TRP A 960 -24.82 17.72 -32.78
CA TRP A 960 -25.28 16.74 -31.79
C TRP A 960 -26.78 16.89 -31.49
N GLU A 961 -27.24 18.12 -31.25
CA GLU A 961 -28.66 18.42 -30.98
C GLU A 961 -29.55 18.03 -32.16
N LYS A 962 -29.12 18.36 -33.39
CA LYS A 962 -29.83 18.01 -34.63
C LYS A 962 -29.88 16.49 -34.82
N ALA A 963 -28.75 15.81 -34.68
CA ALA A 963 -28.65 14.35 -34.83
C ALA A 963 -29.56 13.62 -33.83
N ARG A 964 -29.56 14.07 -32.57
CA ARG A 964 -30.44 13.55 -31.51
C ARG A 964 -31.92 13.76 -31.84
N ALA A 965 -32.30 14.92 -32.36
CA ALA A 965 -33.70 15.20 -32.74
C ALA A 965 -34.17 14.35 -33.94
N GLU A 966 -33.26 14.02 -34.86
CA GLU A 966 -33.52 13.20 -36.05
C GLU A 966 -33.37 11.69 -35.79
N GLY A 967 -32.90 11.28 -34.60
CA GLY A 967 -32.68 9.88 -34.24
C GLY A 967 -31.52 9.22 -35.01
N ARG A 968 -30.55 10.00 -35.47
CA ARG A 968 -29.35 9.54 -36.19
C ARG A 968 -28.09 9.74 -35.35
N GLU A 969 -27.00 9.12 -35.77
CA GLU A 969 -25.68 9.36 -35.19
C GLU A 969 -25.15 10.75 -35.62
N ALA A 970 -24.46 11.43 -34.71
CA ALA A 970 -23.85 12.72 -34.97
C ALA A 970 -22.48 12.56 -35.64
N GLU A 971 -22.17 13.42 -36.61
CA GLU A 971 -20.83 13.46 -37.19
C GLU A 971 -19.82 13.98 -36.16
N ALA A 972 -18.76 13.20 -35.93
CA ALA A 972 -17.75 13.46 -34.91
C ALA A 972 -16.35 13.49 -35.52
N GLU A 973 -15.49 14.37 -35.00
CA GLU A 973 -14.04 14.20 -35.11
C GLU A 973 -13.61 13.18 -34.05
N VAL A 974 -13.04 12.06 -34.50
CA VAL A 974 -12.65 10.95 -33.62
C VAL A 974 -11.13 10.92 -33.46
N LEU A 975 -10.69 10.75 -32.23
CA LEU A 975 -9.31 10.50 -31.84
C LEU A 975 -9.29 9.19 -31.04
N THR A 976 -8.57 8.19 -31.54
CA THR A 976 -8.38 6.90 -30.85
C THR A 976 -6.96 6.82 -30.33
N LEU A 977 -6.83 6.61 -29.03
CA LEU A 977 -5.55 6.43 -28.34
C LEU A 977 -5.48 4.98 -27.86
N THR A 978 -4.47 4.24 -28.26
CA THR A 978 -4.24 2.85 -27.81
C THR A 978 -2.93 2.78 -27.05
N SER A 979 -2.94 2.10 -25.92
CA SER A 979 -1.78 1.93 -25.04
C SER A 979 -1.45 0.47 -24.80
N ASP A 980 -0.23 0.19 -24.35
CA ASP A 980 0.12 -1.13 -23.82
C ASP A 980 -0.30 -1.28 -22.35
N ALA A 981 -0.03 -2.46 -21.76
CA ALA A 981 -0.35 -2.79 -20.37
C ALA A 981 0.47 -1.99 -19.32
N LEU A 982 1.47 -1.21 -19.75
CA LEU A 982 2.19 -0.24 -18.91
C LEU A 982 1.66 1.19 -19.09
N GLY A 983 0.67 1.38 -19.96
CA GLY A 983 0.10 2.69 -20.29
C GLY A 983 0.90 3.49 -21.32
N ASN A 984 1.93 2.91 -21.96
CA ASN A 984 2.66 3.61 -23.02
C ASN A 984 1.77 3.74 -24.26
N LEU A 985 1.65 4.95 -24.82
CA LEU A 985 0.82 5.22 -26.00
C LEU A 985 1.42 4.53 -27.22
N LEU A 986 0.81 3.46 -27.72
CA LEU A 986 1.24 2.70 -28.91
C LEU A 986 0.78 3.34 -30.21
N SER A 987 -0.40 3.95 -30.24
CA SER A 987 -0.91 4.62 -31.44
C SER A 987 -1.88 5.76 -31.15
N GLU A 988 -1.85 6.73 -32.06
CA GLU A 988 -2.84 7.81 -32.16
C GLU A 988 -3.44 7.78 -33.57
N GLU A 989 -4.75 7.59 -33.66
CA GLU A 989 -5.48 7.64 -34.93
C GLU A 989 -6.48 8.79 -34.93
N ASN A 990 -6.36 9.68 -35.92
CA ASN A 990 -7.28 10.80 -36.12
C ASN A 990 -7.51 11.03 -37.63
N SER A 991 -8.26 12.09 -37.98
CA SER A 991 -8.55 12.43 -39.39
C SER A 991 -7.29 12.70 -40.25
N GLY A 992 -6.15 13.00 -39.62
CA GLY A 992 -4.84 13.19 -40.26
C GLY A 992 -4.05 11.89 -40.49
N GLY A 993 -4.54 10.76 -40.00
CA GLY A 993 -3.93 9.43 -40.18
C GLY A 993 -3.42 8.80 -38.87
N LEU A 994 -2.75 7.66 -39.02
CA LEU A 994 -2.25 6.83 -37.92
C LEU A 994 -0.79 7.18 -37.58
N PHE A 995 -0.54 7.49 -36.32
CA PHE A 995 0.78 7.52 -35.71
C PHE A 995 0.98 6.24 -34.90
N THR A 996 2.17 5.62 -34.99
CA THR A 996 2.54 4.49 -34.14
C THR A 996 3.84 4.76 -33.41
N HIS A 997 3.96 4.23 -32.20
CA HIS A 997 5.07 4.47 -31.29
C HIS A 997 5.66 3.14 -30.80
N GLN A 998 6.97 3.16 -30.53
CA GLN A 998 7.71 2.02 -30.00
C GLN A 998 8.52 2.45 -28.79
N TYR A 999 8.58 1.57 -27.80
CA TYR A 999 9.26 1.80 -26.53
C TYR A 999 10.27 0.68 -26.25
N ASP A 1000 11.31 0.98 -25.48
CA ASP A 1000 12.17 -0.04 -24.89
C ASP A 1000 11.57 -0.60 -23.59
N ALA A 1001 12.25 -1.58 -22.98
CA ALA A 1001 11.79 -2.22 -21.75
C ALA A 1001 11.77 -1.30 -20.50
N LEU A 1002 12.25 -0.06 -20.60
CA LEU A 1002 12.15 0.96 -19.55
C LEU A 1002 11.05 2.00 -19.85
N GLY A 1003 10.27 1.79 -20.92
CA GLY A 1003 9.25 2.76 -21.37
C GLY A 1003 9.83 3.98 -22.07
N ASN A 1004 11.10 3.97 -22.50
CA ASN A 1004 11.61 5.09 -23.30
C ASN A 1004 11.15 4.98 -24.75
N LEU A 1005 10.61 6.06 -25.31
CA LEU A 1005 10.29 6.14 -26.74
C LEU A 1005 11.55 5.94 -27.59
N THR A 1006 11.55 4.88 -28.41
CA THR A 1006 12.63 4.49 -29.33
C THR A 1006 12.32 4.83 -30.79
N GLY A 1007 11.03 4.90 -31.16
CA GLY A 1007 10.63 5.19 -32.53
C GLY A 1007 9.19 5.68 -32.66
N SER A 1008 8.94 6.56 -33.63
CA SER A 1008 7.59 6.95 -34.06
C SER A 1008 7.45 6.87 -35.58
N THR A 1009 6.40 6.22 -36.07
CA THR A 1009 6.04 6.20 -37.50
C THR A 1009 4.93 7.21 -37.76
N LEU A 1010 5.15 8.11 -38.71
CA LEU A 1010 4.18 9.12 -39.15
C LEU A 1010 3.21 8.52 -40.18
N PRO A 1011 2.03 9.14 -40.40
CA PRO A 1011 1.05 8.69 -41.40
C PRO A 1011 1.58 8.56 -42.84
N ASP A 1012 2.66 9.28 -43.18
CA ASP A 1012 3.29 9.23 -44.50
C ASP A 1012 4.44 8.22 -44.61
N GLY A 1013 4.63 7.38 -43.59
CA GLY A 1013 5.63 6.31 -43.56
C GLY A 1013 7.05 6.75 -43.18
N ARG A 1014 7.25 8.02 -42.80
CA ARG A 1014 8.52 8.46 -42.19
C ARG A 1014 8.65 7.90 -40.78
N GLU A 1015 9.85 7.47 -40.41
CA GLU A 1015 10.14 7.00 -39.04
C GLU A 1015 11.13 7.96 -38.36
N LEU A 1016 10.80 8.39 -37.13
CA LEU A 1016 11.68 9.14 -36.25
C LEU A 1016 12.21 8.22 -35.15
N ASN A 1017 13.50 7.88 -35.19
CA ASN A 1017 14.12 6.93 -34.27
C ASN A 1017 15.05 7.63 -33.26
N CYS A 1018 15.02 7.19 -32.01
CA CYS A 1018 15.83 7.70 -30.91
C CYS A 1018 16.75 6.59 -30.39
N LEU A 1019 18.07 6.84 -30.40
CA LEU A 1019 19.06 5.98 -29.73
C LEU A 1019 19.35 6.53 -28.34
N ARG A 1020 19.42 5.64 -27.35
CA ARG A 1020 19.65 5.99 -25.94
C ARG A 1020 20.75 5.12 -25.36
N TYR A 1021 21.34 5.57 -24.26
CA TYR A 1021 22.26 4.79 -23.44
C TYR A 1021 21.84 4.87 -21.96
N GLY A 1022 22.34 3.92 -21.16
CA GLY A 1022 22.01 3.83 -19.74
C GLY A 1022 20.50 3.70 -19.54
N THR A 1023 19.99 4.38 -18.52
CA THR A 1023 18.57 4.37 -18.13
C THR A 1023 17.65 5.20 -19.02
N GLY A 1024 18.12 5.73 -20.15
CA GLY A 1024 17.28 6.48 -21.12
C GLY A 1024 17.88 7.77 -21.69
N HIS A 1025 19.17 8.03 -21.51
CA HIS A 1025 19.81 9.25 -21.99
C HIS A 1025 19.90 9.29 -23.53
N LEU A 1026 19.24 10.27 -24.16
CA LEU A 1026 19.16 10.40 -25.63
C LEU A 1026 20.53 10.66 -26.26
N LEU A 1027 21.07 9.68 -26.97
CA LEU A 1027 22.35 9.75 -27.68
C LEU A 1027 22.23 10.38 -29.07
N GLN A 1028 21.19 9.99 -29.81
CA GLN A 1028 21.02 10.38 -31.21
C GLN A 1028 19.54 10.33 -31.63
N MET A 1029 19.16 11.19 -32.57
CA MET A 1029 17.87 11.17 -33.27
C MET A 1029 18.09 11.02 -34.77
N ASN A 1030 17.32 10.13 -35.39
CA ASN A 1030 17.44 9.76 -36.79
C ASN A 1030 16.09 9.86 -37.51
N LEU A 1031 16.09 10.39 -38.73
CA LEU A 1031 14.93 10.34 -39.64
C LEU A 1031 15.20 9.28 -40.69
N LYS A 1032 14.29 8.31 -40.83
CA LYS A 1032 14.30 7.34 -41.92
C LYS A 1032 13.20 7.69 -42.92
N MET A 1033 13.61 7.89 -44.18
CA MET A 1033 12.73 8.25 -45.28
C MET A 1033 13.20 7.51 -46.55
N HIS A 1034 12.28 6.83 -47.24
CA HIS A 1034 12.59 6.01 -48.43
C HIS A 1034 13.73 4.99 -48.22
N GLY A 1035 13.76 4.34 -47.05
CA GLY A 1035 14.80 3.37 -46.70
C GLY A 1035 16.17 3.99 -46.36
N LYS A 1036 16.35 5.30 -46.48
CA LYS A 1036 17.57 6.02 -46.09
C LYS A 1036 17.41 6.61 -44.69
N GLN A 1037 18.32 6.24 -43.79
CA GLN A 1037 18.44 6.84 -42.47
C GLN A 1037 19.38 8.05 -42.52
N SER A 1038 18.97 9.16 -41.90
CA SER A 1038 19.77 10.39 -41.77
C SER A 1038 19.75 10.85 -40.32
N GLU A 1039 20.92 11.16 -39.76
CA GLU A 1039 21.03 11.75 -38.43
C GLU A 1039 20.44 13.17 -38.45
N ILE A 1040 19.52 13.42 -37.52
CA ILE A 1040 18.95 14.75 -37.26
C ILE A 1040 19.78 15.46 -36.20
N ALA A 1041 20.13 14.75 -35.13
CA ALA A 1041 20.93 15.29 -34.03
C ALA A 1041 21.65 14.21 -33.23
N GLY A 1042 22.84 14.52 -32.72
CA GLY A 1042 23.60 13.73 -31.75
C GLY A 1042 23.90 14.57 -30.51
N TYR A 1043 24.15 13.91 -29.36
CA TYR A 1043 24.29 14.57 -28.06
C TYR A 1043 25.48 14.01 -27.28
N GLN A 1044 26.28 14.89 -26.66
CA GLN A 1044 27.28 14.52 -25.66
C GLN A 1044 26.94 15.15 -24.31
N ARG A 1045 27.34 14.47 -23.23
CA ARG A 1045 26.97 14.83 -21.87
C ARG A 1045 28.15 14.78 -20.89
N ASP A 1046 28.05 15.56 -19.83
CA ASP A 1046 28.94 15.51 -18.68
C ASP A 1046 28.57 14.36 -17.71
N ARG A 1047 29.25 14.28 -16.56
CA ARG A 1047 29.05 13.21 -15.56
C ARG A 1047 27.75 13.37 -14.77
N LEU A 1048 27.02 14.48 -14.93
CA LEU A 1048 25.66 14.68 -14.43
C LEU A 1048 24.61 14.46 -15.53
N HIS A 1049 25.02 13.95 -16.68
CA HIS A 1049 24.17 13.73 -17.84
C HIS A 1049 23.52 15.00 -18.42
N ARG A 1050 24.14 16.18 -18.22
CA ARG A 1050 23.71 17.44 -18.84
C ARG A 1050 24.30 17.56 -20.24
N GLU A 1051 23.53 18.07 -21.20
CA GLU A 1051 24.00 18.29 -22.59
C GLU A 1051 25.14 19.31 -22.61
N ILE A 1052 26.35 18.87 -22.95
CA ILE A 1052 27.51 19.74 -23.17
C ILE A 1052 27.80 19.93 -24.66
N ASP A 1053 27.28 19.04 -25.50
CA ASP A 1053 27.41 19.15 -26.94
C ASP A 1053 26.20 18.62 -27.70
N ARG A 1054 25.90 19.25 -28.84
CA ARG A 1054 24.87 18.79 -29.77
C ARG A 1054 25.26 19.00 -31.23
N THR A 1055 25.11 17.97 -32.06
CA THR A 1055 25.17 18.07 -33.52
C THR A 1055 23.77 18.19 -34.11
N GLN A 1056 23.62 18.88 -35.25
CA GLN A 1056 22.41 18.96 -36.06
C GLN A 1056 22.80 19.07 -37.55
N GLY A 1057 23.00 17.92 -38.21
CA GLY A 1057 23.65 17.89 -39.52
C GLY A 1057 25.07 18.46 -39.43
N ALA A 1058 25.39 19.49 -40.23
CA ALA A 1058 26.70 20.15 -40.19
C ALA A 1058 26.86 21.16 -39.05
N LEU A 1059 25.78 21.49 -38.33
CA LEU A 1059 25.82 22.42 -37.19
C LEU A 1059 26.22 21.66 -35.93
N HIS A 1060 26.97 22.34 -35.07
CA HIS A 1060 27.40 21.82 -33.78
C HIS A 1060 27.29 22.92 -32.73
N GLN A 1061 26.91 22.57 -31.51
CA GLN A 1061 26.68 23.50 -30.41
C GLN A 1061 27.22 22.97 -29.08
N GLU A 1062 28.24 23.66 -28.56
CA GLU A 1062 28.85 23.43 -27.25
C GLU A 1062 28.10 24.24 -26.17
N THR A 1063 27.87 23.65 -25.00
CA THR A 1063 27.30 24.29 -23.80
C THR A 1063 28.22 24.06 -22.59
N ARG A 1064 28.48 25.10 -21.80
CA ARG A 1064 29.26 24.99 -20.55
C ARG A 1064 28.47 25.49 -19.35
N TYR A 1065 28.66 24.81 -18.23
CA TYR A 1065 28.02 25.09 -16.95
C TYR A 1065 29.03 25.57 -15.91
N ASP A 1066 28.57 26.34 -14.93
CA ASP A 1066 29.31 26.57 -13.68
C ASP A 1066 28.97 25.49 -12.62
N PRO A 1067 29.63 25.50 -11.44
CA PRO A 1067 29.41 24.50 -10.38
C PRO A 1067 27.99 24.41 -9.82
N VAL A 1068 27.14 25.41 -10.07
CA VAL A 1068 25.72 25.41 -9.64
C VAL A 1068 24.77 25.14 -10.80
N GLY A 1069 25.29 24.78 -11.98
CA GLY A 1069 24.51 24.33 -13.12
C GLY A 1069 23.99 25.44 -14.03
N ARG A 1070 24.47 26.68 -13.90
CA ARG A 1070 24.08 27.79 -14.79
C ARG A 1070 24.88 27.74 -16.07
N ILE A 1071 24.23 28.02 -17.20
CA ILE A 1071 24.92 28.11 -18.50
C ILE A 1071 25.82 29.36 -18.50
N VAL A 1072 27.12 29.18 -18.62
CA VAL A 1072 28.09 30.29 -18.75
C VAL A 1072 28.48 30.57 -20.20
N MET A 1073 28.29 29.58 -21.08
CA MET A 1073 28.60 29.72 -22.49
C MET A 1073 27.76 28.77 -23.35
N ARG A 1074 27.32 29.26 -24.51
CA ARG A 1074 26.76 28.46 -25.60
C ARG A 1074 27.37 28.89 -26.93
N ARG A 1075 27.99 27.98 -27.65
CA ARG A 1075 28.76 28.27 -28.87
C ARG A 1075 28.34 27.34 -29.99
N SER A 1076 27.86 27.91 -31.08
CA SER A 1076 27.49 27.20 -32.30
C SER A 1076 28.54 27.40 -33.40
N GLY A 1077 28.83 26.33 -34.14
CA GLY A 1077 29.78 26.32 -35.26
C GLY A 1077 29.38 25.29 -36.31
N PHE A 1078 30.21 25.15 -37.34
CA PHE A 1078 30.12 24.03 -38.28
C PHE A 1078 31.15 22.96 -37.93
N ILE A 1079 30.79 21.69 -38.05
CA ILE A 1079 31.70 20.56 -37.76
C ILE A 1079 32.97 20.62 -38.63
N ASP A 1080 32.81 20.96 -39.91
CA ASP A 1080 33.88 20.91 -40.91
C ASP A 1080 34.65 22.25 -41.08
N ARG A 1081 34.30 23.27 -40.29
CA ARG A 1081 34.94 24.59 -40.35
C ARG A 1081 35.22 25.09 -38.94
N SER A 1082 36.45 25.50 -38.66
CA SER A 1082 36.86 26.11 -37.38
C SER A 1082 36.20 27.47 -37.05
N GLY A 1083 35.22 27.92 -37.85
CA GLY A 1083 34.52 29.18 -37.67
C GLY A 1083 33.36 29.08 -36.68
N VAL A 1084 33.42 29.89 -35.63
CA VAL A 1084 32.29 30.14 -34.70
C VAL A 1084 31.18 30.83 -35.46
N VAL A 1085 29.98 30.26 -35.55
CA VAL A 1085 28.82 30.95 -36.17
C VAL A 1085 28.24 31.96 -35.17
N LEU A 1086 27.93 31.49 -33.97
CA LEU A 1086 27.34 32.30 -32.91
C LEU A 1086 27.88 31.84 -31.57
N GLU A 1087 28.33 32.76 -30.73
CA GLU A 1087 28.72 32.47 -29.35
C GLU A 1087 27.98 33.41 -28.41
N ARG A 1088 27.45 32.85 -27.31
CA ARG A 1088 26.86 33.58 -26.20
C ARG A 1088 27.61 33.23 -24.93
N ARG A 1089 28.07 34.24 -24.19
CA ARG A 1089 28.62 34.06 -22.83
C ARG A 1089 27.78 34.83 -21.83
N TYR A 1090 27.57 34.22 -20.68
CA TYR A 1090 26.75 34.75 -19.60
C TYR A 1090 27.62 35.01 -18.37
N ARG A 1091 27.35 36.12 -17.68
CA ARG A 1091 27.78 36.32 -16.30
C ARG A 1091 26.56 36.50 -15.43
N TRP A 1092 26.60 35.85 -14.28
CA TRP A 1092 25.52 35.80 -13.32
C TRP A 1092 25.89 36.62 -12.08
N ASP A 1093 24.90 37.20 -11.41
CA ASP A 1093 25.11 37.74 -10.07
C ASP A 1093 24.96 36.66 -8.99
N ARG A 1094 24.88 37.11 -7.73
CA ARG A 1094 24.75 36.25 -6.55
C ARG A 1094 23.31 35.78 -6.32
N LEU A 1095 22.32 36.29 -7.07
CA LEU A 1095 20.91 35.89 -7.04
C LEU A 1095 20.47 35.08 -8.28
N ASP A 1096 21.44 34.56 -9.05
CA ASP A 1096 21.21 33.76 -10.27
C ASP A 1096 20.56 34.54 -11.43
N GLN A 1097 20.78 35.87 -11.48
CA GLN A 1097 20.30 36.75 -12.54
C GLN A 1097 21.41 37.05 -13.55
N VAL A 1098 21.08 37.17 -14.84
CA VAL A 1098 22.06 37.42 -15.92
C VAL A 1098 22.50 38.89 -15.89
N MET A 1099 23.64 39.20 -15.30
CA MET A 1099 24.18 40.57 -15.30
C MET A 1099 24.74 40.99 -16.66
N GLN A 1100 25.26 40.04 -17.42
CA GLN A 1100 25.91 40.33 -18.68
C GLN A 1100 25.75 39.18 -19.67
N GLN A 1101 25.43 39.53 -20.92
CA GLN A 1101 25.49 38.64 -22.06
C GLN A 1101 26.43 39.22 -23.12
N LEU A 1102 27.41 38.43 -23.55
CA LEU A 1102 28.27 38.73 -24.69
C LEU A 1102 27.84 37.87 -25.86
N VAL A 1103 27.59 38.48 -27.01
CA VAL A 1103 27.21 37.79 -28.25
C VAL A 1103 28.26 38.08 -29.31
N SER A 1104 28.85 37.04 -29.89
CA SER A 1104 29.76 37.14 -31.03
C SER A 1104 29.18 36.35 -32.22
N ASP A 1105 28.96 37.02 -33.33
CA ASP A 1105 28.41 36.43 -34.56
C ASP A 1105 29.42 36.61 -35.70
N SER A 1106 29.89 35.51 -36.28
CA SER A 1106 30.86 35.58 -37.37
C SER A 1106 30.25 35.70 -38.76
N ALA A 1107 28.96 35.38 -38.92
CA ALA A 1107 28.26 35.52 -40.19
C ALA A 1107 28.08 37.00 -40.56
N THR A 1108 28.13 37.87 -39.57
CA THR A 1108 28.02 39.33 -39.72
C THR A 1108 29.37 40.06 -39.57
N ARG A 1109 30.52 39.37 -39.73
CA ARG A 1109 31.89 39.92 -39.60
C ARG A 1109 32.19 41.21 -40.37
N GLN A 1110 31.38 41.58 -41.36
CA GLN A 1110 31.50 42.83 -42.11
C GLN A 1110 30.65 44.00 -41.54
N ASN A 1111 29.88 43.78 -40.47
CA ASN A 1111 28.96 44.75 -39.89
C ASN A 1111 29.31 45.09 -38.43
N GLU A 1112 28.90 46.28 -37.98
CA GLU A 1112 29.09 46.82 -36.61
C GLU A 1112 28.41 45.98 -35.49
N TRP A 1113 27.64 44.95 -35.85
CA TRP A 1113 26.90 44.07 -34.93
C TRP A 1113 27.60 42.72 -34.63
N ALA A 1114 28.80 42.47 -35.18
CA ALA A 1114 29.51 41.20 -35.02
C ALA A 1114 29.88 40.86 -33.55
N ASN A 1115 29.99 41.87 -32.68
CA ASN A 1115 30.17 41.69 -31.24
C ASN A 1115 29.21 42.63 -30.49
N GLN A 1116 28.23 42.05 -29.79
CA GLN A 1116 27.30 42.79 -28.96
C GLN A 1116 27.51 42.45 -27.49
N GLN A 1117 27.49 43.49 -26.66
CA GLN A 1117 27.44 43.35 -25.22
C GLN A 1117 26.09 43.85 -24.74
N GLN A 1118 25.41 43.02 -23.95
CA GLN A 1118 24.21 43.40 -23.22
C GLN A 1118 24.52 43.30 -21.73
N ARG A 1119 24.10 44.30 -20.96
CA ARG A 1119 24.15 44.29 -19.49
C ARG A 1119 22.75 44.54 -18.96
N PHE A 1120 22.38 43.80 -17.93
CA PHE A 1120 21.08 43.92 -17.31
C PHE A 1120 21.25 44.42 -15.88
N GLY A 1121 20.33 45.29 -15.46
CA GLY A 1121 20.14 45.66 -14.07
C GLY A 1121 18.76 45.19 -13.62
N TYR A 1122 18.67 44.82 -12.36
CA TYR A 1122 17.47 44.27 -11.76
C TYR A 1122 17.10 45.04 -10.50
N ASP A 1123 15.83 45.02 -10.12
CA ASP A 1123 15.41 45.40 -8.76
C ASP A 1123 15.55 44.21 -7.79
N ALA A 1124 15.24 44.45 -6.51
CA ALA A 1124 15.35 43.42 -5.48
C ALA A 1124 14.39 42.24 -5.68
N THR A 1125 13.33 42.38 -6.49
CA THR A 1125 12.41 41.28 -6.84
C THR A 1125 12.90 40.45 -8.04
N GLY A 1126 13.97 40.89 -8.70
CA GLY A 1126 14.54 40.26 -9.89
C GLY A 1126 13.90 40.70 -11.21
N GLN A 1127 13.17 41.82 -11.23
CA GLN A 1127 12.63 42.37 -12.47
C GLN A 1127 13.68 43.24 -13.17
N VAL A 1128 13.81 43.08 -14.49
CA VAL A 1128 14.80 43.85 -15.28
C VAL A 1128 14.41 45.33 -15.25
N THR A 1129 15.22 46.20 -14.67
CA THR A 1129 14.99 47.65 -14.61
C THR A 1129 15.76 48.42 -15.68
N ARG A 1130 16.83 47.81 -16.20
CA ARG A 1130 17.72 48.42 -17.19
C ARG A 1130 18.32 47.37 -18.12
N GLU A 1131 18.34 47.68 -19.40
CA GLU A 1131 19.11 46.94 -20.40
C GLU A 1131 20.03 47.90 -21.15
N VAL A 1132 21.35 47.66 -21.07
CA VAL A 1132 22.36 48.45 -21.80
C VAL A 1132 22.94 47.59 -22.91
N ARG A 1133 22.73 48.01 -24.16
CA ARG A 1133 23.34 47.46 -25.37
C ARG A 1133 24.41 48.41 -25.89
N THR A 1134 25.26 47.94 -26.81
CA THR A 1134 26.38 48.72 -27.39
C THR A 1134 25.99 50.14 -27.86
N TYR A 1135 24.77 50.33 -28.39
CA TYR A 1135 24.30 51.62 -28.94
C TYR A 1135 22.93 52.06 -28.43
N LYS A 1136 22.35 51.35 -27.45
CA LYS A 1136 20.99 51.62 -26.97
C LYS A 1136 20.89 51.28 -25.50
N GLU A 1137 20.27 52.17 -24.74
CA GLU A 1137 19.90 51.94 -23.36
C GLU A 1137 18.39 52.01 -23.22
N GLU A 1138 17.81 50.99 -22.58
CA GLU A 1138 16.39 50.94 -22.25
C GLU A 1138 16.22 50.84 -20.74
N HIS A 1139 15.26 51.61 -20.22
CA HIS A 1139 14.80 51.51 -18.85
C HIS A 1139 13.40 50.91 -18.82
N PHE A 1140 13.15 50.15 -17.76
CA PHE A 1140 11.89 49.48 -17.50
C PHE A 1140 11.46 49.87 -16.09
N SER A 1141 10.19 50.23 -15.95
CA SER A 1141 9.56 50.48 -14.67
C SER A 1141 8.49 49.44 -14.46
N TRP A 1142 8.27 49.10 -13.20
CA TRP A 1142 7.31 48.10 -12.78
C TRP A 1142 6.56 48.61 -11.57
N ASP A 1143 5.30 48.22 -11.45
CA ASP A 1143 4.54 48.41 -10.22
C ASP A 1143 4.82 47.27 -9.21
N ALA A 1144 4.30 47.41 -8.00
CA ALA A 1144 4.53 46.46 -6.92
C ALA A 1144 3.95 45.06 -7.20
N ALA A 1145 2.99 44.93 -8.14
CA ALA A 1145 2.44 43.65 -8.57
C ALA A 1145 3.15 43.06 -9.80
N GLY A 1146 4.24 43.68 -10.26
CA GLY A 1146 5.07 43.21 -11.38
C GLY A 1146 4.50 43.53 -12.77
N ASN A 1147 3.59 44.48 -12.87
CA ASN A 1147 3.13 44.98 -14.17
C ASN A 1147 4.09 46.06 -14.69
N GLN A 1148 4.47 45.99 -15.96
CA GLN A 1148 5.32 47.00 -16.57
C GLN A 1148 4.59 48.35 -16.72
N THR A 1149 5.25 49.45 -16.37
CA THR A 1149 4.73 50.82 -16.42
C THR A 1149 5.59 51.74 -17.28
N ASP A 1150 5.05 52.92 -17.62
CA ASP A 1150 5.79 53.94 -18.38
C ASP A 1150 6.77 54.72 -17.50
N SER A 1151 6.48 54.81 -16.20
CA SER A 1151 7.32 55.51 -15.23
C SER A 1151 7.24 54.88 -13.83
N PRO A 1152 8.26 55.09 -12.98
CA PRO A 1152 8.25 54.60 -11.60
C PRO A 1152 7.08 55.18 -10.80
N GLY A 1153 6.45 54.35 -9.96
CA GLY A 1153 5.35 54.75 -9.08
C GLY A 1153 3.96 54.76 -9.72
N GLU A 1154 3.84 54.45 -11.02
CA GLU A 1154 2.54 54.15 -11.63
C GLU A 1154 2.02 52.78 -11.16
N THR A 1155 0.70 52.60 -11.18
CA THR A 1155 0.04 51.35 -10.76
C THR A 1155 -0.87 50.86 -11.86
N VAL A 1156 -0.71 49.60 -12.26
CA VAL A 1156 -1.63 48.91 -13.15
C VAL A 1156 -2.71 48.26 -12.30
N TRP A 1157 -3.88 48.90 -12.27
CA TRP A 1157 -5.03 48.38 -11.55
C TRP A 1157 -5.61 47.14 -12.22
N ARG A 1158 -6.10 46.21 -11.39
CA ARG A 1158 -6.78 44.98 -11.80
C ARG A 1158 -5.90 44.01 -12.59
N ASN A 1159 -4.58 44.21 -12.57
CA ASN A 1159 -3.63 43.54 -13.46
C ASN A 1159 -4.05 43.60 -14.95
N LEU A 1160 -4.63 44.72 -15.39
CA LEU A 1160 -5.04 44.95 -16.78
C LEU A 1160 -4.24 46.12 -17.38
N LEU A 1161 -3.26 45.80 -18.22
CA LEU A 1161 -2.41 46.79 -18.87
C LEU A 1161 -3.18 47.57 -19.94
N LEU A 1162 -3.58 48.81 -19.66
CA LEU A 1162 -4.34 49.63 -20.61
C LEU A 1162 -3.45 50.52 -21.50
N ARG A 1163 -2.25 50.87 -21.02
CA ARG A 1163 -1.28 51.75 -21.70
C ARG A 1163 0.15 51.38 -21.32
N LEU A 1164 1.06 51.48 -22.28
CA LEU A 1164 2.49 51.25 -22.14
C LEU A 1164 3.19 51.71 -23.43
N LYS A 1165 4.20 52.56 -23.30
CA LYS A 1165 5.07 53.11 -24.34
C LYS A 1165 4.30 53.65 -25.55
N GLY A 1166 3.22 54.41 -25.28
CA GLY A 1166 2.34 55.00 -26.30
C GLY A 1166 1.28 54.06 -26.87
N ALA A 1167 1.45 52.74 -26.73
CA ALA A 1167 0.44 51.78 -27.15
C ALA A 1167 -0.75 51.76 -26.17
N ARG A 1168 -1.93 51.38 -26.70
CA ARG A 1168 -3.18 51.23 -25.94
C ARG A 1168 -3.80 49.87 -26.21
N TRP A 1169 -4.40 49.30 -25.18
CA TRP A 1169 -5.10 48.01 -25.21
C TRP A 1169 -6.56 48.19 -24.82
N ARG A 1170 -7.42 47.35 -25.39
CA ARG A 1170 -8.79 47.12 -24.90
C ARG A 1170 -8.99 45.64 -24.68
N TYR A 1171 -9.71 45.32 -23.61
CA TYR A 1171 -10.11 43.97 -23.26
C TYR A 1171 -11.64 43.87 -23.29
N ASP A 1172 -12.17 42.71 -23.65
CA ASP A 1172 -13.60 42.41 -23.49
C ASP A 1172 -13.95 42.08 -22.02
N GLY A 1173 -15.23 41.84 -21.75
CA GLY A 1173 -15.71 41.46 -20.42
C GLY A 1173 -15.05 40.20 -19.82
N PHE A 1174 -14.43 39.33 -20.62
CA PHE A 1174 -13.69 38.16 -20.15
C PHE A 1174 -12.19 38.43 -19.94
N GLY A 1175 -11.70 39.63 -20.26
CA GLY A 1175 -10.27 39.95 -20.20
C GLY A 1175 -9.47 39.55 -21.42
N ARG A 1176 -10.12 39.18 -22.53
CA ARG A 1176 -9.42 38.87 -23.78
C ARG A 1176 -9.12 40.18 -24.49
N MET A 1177 -7.89 40.36 -24.96
CA MET A 1177 -7.50 41.55 -25.73
C MET A 1177 -8.32 41.60 -27.03
N THR A 1178 -9.11 42.65 -27.22
CA THR A 1178 -9.92 42.87 -28.44
C THR A 1178 -9.19 43.69 -29.48
N TRP A 1179 -8.37 44.66 -29.06
CA TRP A 1179 -7.46 45.36 -29.96
C TRP A 1179 -6.26 45.97 -29.21
N ARG A 1180 -5.20 46.22 -29.98
CA ARG A 1180 -4.01 46.97 -29.58
C ARG A 1180 -3.69 48.02 -30.65
N LYS A 1181 -3.47 49.27 -30.25
CA LYS A 1181 -3.05 50.38 -31.14
C LYS A 1181 -1.74 50.91 -30.64
N SER A 1182 -0.70 50.77 -31.45
CA SER A 1182 0.62 51.35 -31.25
C SER A 1182 0.63 52.83 -31.61
#